data_AF-A0A0Q4EIM9-F1
#
_entry.id   AF-A0A0Q4EIM9-F1
#
_cell.length_a   1.000
_cell.length_b   1.000
_cell.length_c   1.000
_cell.angle_alpha   90.00
_cell.angle_beta   90.00
_cell.angle_gamma   90.00
#
_symmetry.space_group_name_H-M   'P 1'
#
loop_
_entity.id
_entity.type
_entity.pdbx_description
1 polymer ?
#
loop_
_entity_poly.entity_id
_entity_poly.type
_entity_poly.pdbx_seq_one_letter_code
_entity_poly.pdbx_strand_id
1 'polypeptide(L)'
;MAHWLCSGRSVQVEGLVSRFDPRFWTVDFPRPMMASVVTVGPDALRVDAVFYRADDLAGVIWEAVDRFDHPLLKYETSRDFRDCRLRFRWRSSGVMALDAINGPTLTIEGRNAAGVARSWYVRLWNYAVGTPEDAVVSLDFGAMVGGFDLPEDSDPVWAGDIDRMFVSVVPPEYSKVDVPLAAPREGWVEWTDLVCEGPGSVLAIGDAVVPEHGVRIAGGYDDSYNLTPARLLRNALHLGYRGSITQYVGMSHYFPLEGAGGGLFVSAAGGVLNVACAAWHRDFAARAKALGFDVIWSLSYELFDAHCWNDWKQRAADGSPALTGWEPPSTLLSPAHGGAMGYLQAVARAFMAIAVAAGLAAKFQVGEPWWWVMPDGRPCFYDASAVAAFAPVEMASIRRSKTPAQIATLDAAGVCLASSTTALVTAAKGAAPGCVSHLLTYLPTVLEAKAPEAKRANMPVGWASPAFDVLQLEDYDWVTAGDSASSAEGVAVAFARLGYPVERQHYLSGFVLKPDQAVQWGLIEAAAAVARARGVAETFLWALPQVMRDGFVHFDTEQEDAVDAFDDVLFPLELGREAEVAPEFSTAILTSAGGREARNAAWAEARTSYDVGPGLRSEADIGVLLAFFRARMGAARGFRLRDPFDFDAVGEVVGVGDGVLRRFALVKSYGAMERRITRPVGGSVSVALGGVGTSAFSLEAGGWVVLDVAPAVGVVVTAEFAFDVPVRFAEDRLSVARATFLAGVAASVPLVEVREA
;
A
#
# COMPACT_ATOMS: atom_id res chain seq x y z
N MET A 1 -6.48 5.47 17.04
CA MET A 1 -5.30 5.19 16.20
C MET A 1 -5.68 5.54 14.77
N ALA A 2 -4.89 6.35 14.07
CA ALA A 2 -5.19 6.77 12.69
C ALA A 2 -5.05 5.64 11.67
N HIS A 3 -4.29 4.58 11.99
CA HIS A 3 -4.13 3.42 11.12
C HIS A 3 -4.07 2.10 11.91
N TRP A 4 -4.19 0.98 11.18
CA TRP A 4 -4.07 -0.38 11.68
C TRP A 4 -3.42 -1.29 10.63
N LEU A 5 -2.55 -2.21 11.06
CA LEU A 5 -2.02 -3.29 10.23
C LEU A 5 -2.78 -4.60 10.51
N CYS A 6 -3.61 -5.00 9.56
CA CYS A 6 -4.45 -6.18 9.62
C CYS A 6 -3.69 -7.43 9.14
N SER A 7 -3.51 -8.43 10.01
CA SER A 7 -2.97 -9.74 9.64
C SER A 7 -4.03 -10.71 9.12
N GLY A 8 -5.32 -10.40 9.32
CA GLY A 8 -6.45 -11.21 8.91
C GLY A 8 -7.75 -10.74 9.57
N ARG A 9 -8.88 -11.26 9.06
CA ARG A 9 -10.21 -11.02 9.67
C ARG A 9 -10.29 -11.73 11.03
N SER A 10 -10.93 -11.07 12.00
CA SER A 10 -11.26 -11.64 13.31
C SER A 10 -12.74 -11.53 13.64
N VAL A 11 -13.32 -10.35 13.42
CA VAL A 11 -14.74 -10.03 13.68
C VAL A 11 -15.43 -9.37 12.47
N GLN A 12 -14.68 -9.11 11.40
CA GLN A 12 -15.18 -8.43 10.21
C GLN A 12 -16.10 -9.33 9.39
N VAL A 13 -17.05 -8.72 8.70
CA VAL A 13 -18.09 -9.40 7.91
C VAL A 13 -17.47 -10.22 6.77
N GLU A 14 -18.04 -11.39 6.55
CA GLU A 14 -17.74 -12.25 5.41
C GLU A 14 -18.94 -12.33 4.48
N GLY A 15 -18.66 -12.31 3.18
CA GLY A 15 -19.59 -12.60 2.11
C GLY A 15 -19.32 -13.97 1.50
N LEU A 16 -20.03 -14.26 0.41
CA LEU A 16 -19.85 -15.46 -0.39
C LEU A 16 -19.46 -15.08 -1.81
N VAL A 17 -18.56 -15.85 -2.42
CA VAL A 17 -18.16 -15.71 -3.81
C VAL A 17 -18.18 -17.07 -4.48
N SER A 18 -18.51 -17.10 -5.78
CA SER A 18 -18.30 -18.31 -6.57
C SER A 18 -16.79 -18.55 -6.70
N ARG A 19 -16.35 -19.78 -6.46
CA ARG A 19 -15.04 -20.24 -6.88
C ARG A 19 -14.90 -20.00 -8.39
N PHE A 20 -13.68 -19.65 -8.82
CA PHE A 20 -13.37 -19.24 -10.19
C PHE A 20 -13.98 -17.90 -10.63
N ASP A 21 -14.46 -17.06 -9.70
CA ASP A 21 -14.93 -15.71 -10.05
C ASP A 21 -13.90 -14.96 -10.92
N PRO A 22 -14.32 -14.42 -12.09
CA PRO A 22 -13.45 -13.79 -13.08
C PRO A 22 -12.49 -12.74 -12.53
N ARG A 23 -12.85 -12.05 -11.45
CA ARG A 23 -12.03 -10.99 -10.85
C ARG A 23 -10.70 -11.50 -10.31
N PHE A 24 -10.65 -12.75 -9.86
CA PHE A 24 -9.50 -13.28 -9.11
C PHE A 24 -8.53 -14.11 -9.94
N TRP A 25 -8.84 -14.33 -11.21
CA TRP A 25 -7.87 -14.89 -12.15
C TRP A 25 -6.72 -13.92 -12.39
N THR A 26 -5.52 -14.47 -12.55
CA THR A 26 -4.30 -13.71 -12.81
C THR A 26 -3.62 -14.18 -14.09
N VAL A 27 -2.65 -13.39 -14.57
CA VAL A 27 -1.76 -13.80 -15.66
C VAL A 27 -0.30 -13.72 -15.26
N ASP A 28 0.49 -14.66 -15.77
CA ASP A 28 1.95 -14.67 -15.60
C ASP A 28 2.61 -15.10 -16.91
N PHE A 29 3.77 -14.54 -17.23
CA PHE A 29 4.46 -14.75 -18.50
C PHE A 29 5.94 -14.34 -18.45
N PRO A 30 6.82 -14.95 -19.26
CA PRO A 30 8.17 -14.47 -19.43
C PRO A 30 8.21 -13.22 -20.32
N ARG A 31 9.06 -12.24 -20.00
CA ARG A 31 9.38 -11.18 -20.98
C ARG A 31 10.22 -11.77 -22.11
N PRO A 32 10.09 -11.32 -23.37
CA PRO A 32 9.51 -10.04 -23.80
C PRO A 32 8.02 -10.07 -24.16
N MET A 33 7.34 -11.23 -24.11
CA MET A 33 5.89 -11.23 -24.31
C MET A 33 5.18 -10.41 -23.23
N MET A 34 3.98 -9.93 -23.56
CA MET A 34 3.13 -9.18 -22.65
C MET A 34 1.72 -9.77 -22.69
N ALA A 35 1.10 -9.93 -21.53
CA ALA A 35 -0.30 -10.29 -21.40
C ALA A 35 -0.98 -9.50 -20.29
N SER A 36 -2.30 -9.43 -20.34
CA SER A 36 -3.12 -8.83 -19.29
C SER A 36 -4.43 -9.59 -19.17
N VAL A 37 -5.06 -9.55 -18.00
CA VAL A 37 -6.41 -10.10 -17.77
C VAL A 37 -7.37 -9.00 -17.35
N VAL A 38 -8.55 -9.01 -17.96
CA VAL A 38 -9.66 -8.10 -17.64
C VAL A 38 -10.94 -8.90 -17.44
N THR A 39 -11.91 -8.33 -16.73
CA THR A 39 -13.26 -8.89 -16.68
C THR A 39 -14.13 -8.20 -17.73
N VAL A 40 -14.87 -8.96 -18.52
CA VAL A 40 -15.77 -8.43 -19.57
C VAL A 40 -17.26 -8.59 -19.20
N GLY A 41 -17.52 -9.24 -18.06
CA GLY A 41 -18.83 -9.45 -17.46
C GLY A 41 -18.70 -10.03 -16.05
N PRO A 42 -19.81 -10.25 -15.33
CA PRO A 42 -19.78 -10.86 -13.99
C PRO A 42 -19.29 -12.33 -14.01
N ASP A 43 -19.46 -13.02 -15.13
CA ASP A 43 -19.13 -14.41 -15.38
C ASP A 43 -18.19 -14.56 -16.59
N ALA A 44 -17.42 -13.50 -16.90
CA ALA A 44 -16.56 -13.48 -18.06
C ALA A 44 -15.23 -12.75 -17.85
N LEU A 45 -14.16 -13.36 -18.34
CA LEU A 45 -12.82 -12.77 -18.41
C LEU A 45 -12.26 -12.83 -19.83
N ARG A 46 -11.30 -11.94 -20.09
CA ARG A 46 -10.55 -11.90 -21.33
C ARG A 46 -9.08 -11.70 -21.04
N VAL A 47 -8.24 -12.40 -21.79
CA VAL A 47 -6.79 -12.24 -21.79
C VAL A 47 -6.35 -11.82 -23.19
N ASP A 48 -5.69 -10.67 -23.28
CA ASP A 48 -5.03 -10.18 -24.48
C ASP A 48 -3.53 -10.34 -24.31
N ALA A 49 -2.83 -10.81 -25.34
CA ALA A 49 -1.41 -11.10 -25.32
C ALA A 49 -0.71 -10.67 -26.63
N VAL A 50 0.57 -10.35 -26.51
CA VAL A 50 1.50 -10.18 -27.64
C VAL A 50 2.74 -11.04 -27.42
N PHE A 51 3.07 -11.86 -28.42
CA PHE A 51 4.19 -12.80 -28.42
C PHE A 51 5.28 -12.32 -29.39
N TYR A 52 6.53 -12.56 -29.04
CA TYR A 52 7.72 -12.24 -29.83
C TYR A 52 8.60 -13.46 -30.12
N ARG A 53 8.41 -14.57 -29.39
CA ARG A 53 9.20 -15.80 -29.49
C ARG A 53 8.29 -17.03 -29.61
N ALA A 54 8.82 -18.08 -30.23
CA ALA A 54 8.10 -19.33 -30.46
C ALA A 54 8.02 -20.24 -29.21
N ASP A 55 8.65 -19.86 -28.10
CA ASP A 55 8.52 -20.50 -26.80
C ASP A 55 7.77 -19.63 -25.78
N ASP A 56 7.29 -18.44 -26.20
CA ASP A 56 6.47 -17.59 -25.36
C ASP A 56 5.20 -18.32 -24.91
N LEU A 57 4.86 -18.16 -23.64
CA LEU A 57 3.73 -18.83 -23.00
C LEU A 57 3.20 -17.96 -21.86
N ALA A 58 1.93 -17.55 -21.96
CA ALA A 58 1.19 -16.96 -20.85
C ALA A 58 0.39 -18.02 -20.11
N GLY A 59 0.33 -17.88 -18.79
CA GLY A 59 -0.55 -18.63 -17.91
C GLY A 59 -1.77 -17.81 -17.52
N VAL A 60 -2.97 -18.38 -17.65
CA VAL A 60 -4.17 -17.88 -16.97
C VAL A 60 -4.36 -18.69 -15.70
N ILE A 61 -4.24 -18.04 -14.54
CA ILE A 61 -3.96 -18.71 -13.26
C ILE A 61 -5.10 -18.51 -12.26
N TRP A 62 -5.47 -19.60 -11.60
CA TRP A 62 -6.27 -19.60 -10.38
C TRP A 62 -5.48 -20.21 -9.23
N GLU A 63 -5.36 -19.51 -8.10
CA GLU A 63 -4.63 -20.00 -6.92
C GLU A 63 -5.61 -20.35 -5.80
N ALA A 64 -5.40 -21.49 -5.12
CA ALA A 64 -6.21 -21.88 -3.98
C ALA A 64 -6.02 -20.94 -2.77
N VAL A 65 -4.88 -20.26 -2.70
CA VAL A 65 -4.57 -19.23 -1.71
C VAL A 65 -4.61 -17.87 -2.38
N ASP A 66 -5.43 -16.98 -1.84
CA ASP A 66 -5.37 -15.58 -2.21
C ASP A 66 -4.18 -14.88 -1.53
N ARG A 67 -3.17 -14.55 -2.32
CA ARG A 67 -1.96 -13.84 -1.89
C ARG A 67 -1.88 -12.39 -2.35
N PHE A 68 -2.90 -11.89 -3.05
CA PHE A 68 -2.85 -10.54 -3.65
C PHE A 68 -3.82 -9.56 -3.00
N ASP A 69 -5.00 -10.01 -2.56
CA ASP A 69 -5.95 -9.11 -1.89
C ASP A 69 -5.47 -8.78 -0.48
N HIS A 70 -5.92 -7.61 -0.01
CA HIS A 70 -5.77 -7.22 1.37
C HIS A 70 -6.31 -8.32 2.32
N PRO A 71 -5.68 -8.60 3.48
CA PRO A 71 -6.11 -9.63 4.43
C PRO A 71 -7.59 -9.55 4.86
N LEU A 72 -8.17 -8.34 4.86
CA LEU A 72 -9.60 -8.13 5.10
C LEU A 72 -10.52 -8.54 3.95
N LEU A 73 -10.01 -8.63 2.72
CA LEU A 73 -10.80 -8.71 1.49
C LEU A 73 -10.57 -9.99 0.69
N LYS A 74 -9.53 -10.74 1.02
CA LYS A 74 -9.19 -12.01 0.38
C LYS A 74 -10.27 -13.09 0.52
N TYR A 75 -10.38 -13.96 -0.48
CA TYR A 75 -11.18 -15.18 -0.38
C TYR A 75 -10.52 -16.22 0.54
N GLU A 76 -11.31 -17.16 1.06
CA GLU A 76 -10.81 -18.23 1.93
C GLU A 76 -9.90 -19.20 1.16
N THR A 77 -8.88 -19.73 1.85
CA THR A 77 -8.05 -20.78 1.28
C THR A 77 -8.81 -22.11 1.28
N SER A 78 -9.15 -22.62 0.09
CA SER A 78 -9.74 -23.95 -0.07
C SER A 78 -9.02 -24.74 -1.15
N ARG A 79 -8.38 -25.84 -0.75
CA ARG A 79 -7.50 -26.67 -1.59
C ARG A 79 -8.18 -27.91 -2.14
N ASP A 80 -9.38 -28.22 -1.65
CA ASP A 80 -10.17 -29.35 -2.12
C ASP A 80 -11.12 -28.88 -3.22
N PHE A 81 -10.94 -29.42 -4.42
CA PHE A 81 -11.73 -29.12 -5.61
C PHE A 81 -12.60 -30.30 -6.05
N ARG A 82 -12.57 -31.45 -5.34
CA ARG A 82 -13.25 -32.69 -5.78
C ARG A 82 -14.74 -32.52 -6.03
N ASP A 83 -15.37 -31.64 -5.27
CA ASP A 83 -16.80 -31.34 -5.34
C ASP A 83 -17.10 -30.10 -6.21
N CYS A 84 -16.20 -29.74 -7.12
CA CYS A 84 -16.36 -28.63 -8.07
C CYS A 84 -16.56 -29.15 -9.49
N ARG A 85 -17.47 -28.50 -10.23
CA ARG A 85 -17.63 -28.65 -11.67
C ARG A 85 -17.53 -27.28 -12.32
N LEU A 86 -16.47 -27.04 -13.09
CA LEU A 86 -16.25 -25.77 -13.79
C LEU A 86 -16.70 -25.90 -15.25
N ARG A 87 -17.53 -24.97 -15.70
CA ARG A 87 -17.94 -24.85 -17.09
C ARG A 87 -17.74 -23.42 -17.57
N PHE A 88 -17.26 -23.25 -18.79
CA PHE A 88 -17.19 -21.95 -19.47
C PHE A 88 -17.16 -22.15 -20.99
N ARG A 89 -17.57 -21.12 -21.73
CA ARG A 89 -17.37 -21.03 -23.17
C ARG A 89 -16.04 -20.35 -23.45
N TRP A 90 -15.13 -21.08 -24.09
CA TRP A 90 -13.88 -20.60 -24.63
C TRP A 90 -14.08 -19.99 -26.01
N ARG A 91 -13.53 -18.79 -26.25
CA ARG A 91 -13.31 -18.21 -27.58
C ARG A 91 -11.89 -17.71 -27.70
N SER A 92 -11.28 -17.84 -28.87
CA SER A 92 -9.90 -17.38 -29.07
C SER A 92 -9.59 -16.93 -30.50
N SER A 93 -8.57 -16.09 -30.66
CA SER A 93 -7.98 -15.75 -31.95
C SER A 93 -6.52 -15.36 -31.80
N GLY A 94 -5.69 -15.60 -32.81
CA GLY A 94 -4.26 -15.24 -32.78
C GLY A 94 -3.41 -16.04 -31.78
N VAL A 95 -3.96 -17.12 -31.23
CA VAL A 95 -3.29 -18.07 -30.32
C VAL A 95 -3.48 -19.49 -30.85
N MET A 96 -2.72 -20.45 -30.35
CA MET A 96 -2.89 -21.85 -30.72
C MET A 96 -4.26 -22.38 -30.29
N ALA A 97 -4.94 -23.10 -31.20
CA ALA A 97 -6.29 -23.63 -30.98
C ALA A 97 -6.33 -24.79 -29.97
N LEU A 98 -7.52 -25.07 -29.41
CA LEU A 98 -7.71 -26.08 -28.36
C LEU A 98 -7.26 -27.49 -28.78
N ASP A 99 -7.56 -27.89 -30.03
CA ASP A 99 -7.31 -29.24 -30.54
C ASP A 99 -5.85 -29.47 -30.98
N ALA A 100 -5.01 -28.44 -30.99
CA ALA A 100 -3.61 -28.57 -31.38
C ALA A 100 -2.79 -29.37 -30.35
N ILE A 101 -1.65 -29.91 -30.81
CA ILE A 101 -0.74 -30.72 -29.96
C ILE A 101 -0.24 -29.92 -28.75
N ASN A 102 0.13 -28.65 -28.95
CA ASN A 102 0.53 -27.74 -27.87
C ASN A 102 -0.58 -26.73 -27.52
N GLY A 103 -1.83 -27.08 -27.80
CA GLY A 103 -2.99 -26.24 -27.48
C GLY A 103 -3.14 -25.98 -25.97
N PRO A 104 -4.06 -25.08 -25.58
CA PRO A 104 -4.33 -24.76 -24.19
C PRO A 104 -4.48 -26.01 -23.31
N THR A 105 -3.60 -26.10 -22.32
CA THR A 105 -3.49 -27.21 -21.37
C THR A 105 -3.67 -26.65 -19.97
N LEU A 106 -4.53 -27.30 -19.19
CA LEU A 106 -4.70 -27.04 -17.76
C LEU A 106 -3.64 -27.83 -16.98
N THR A 107 -2.65 -27.12 -16.47
CA THR A 107 -1.67 -27.65 -15.50
C THR A 107 -2.23 -27.45 -14.09
N ILE A 108 -2.26 -28.53 -13.32
CA ILE A 108 -2.71 -28.53 -11.93
C ILE A 108 -1.54 -28.91 -11.06
N GLU A 109 -1.19 -28.06 -10.11
CA GLU A 109 -0.10 -28.29 -9.15
C GLU A 109 -0.67 -28.47 -7.75
N GLY A 110 -0.20 -29.48 -7.03
CA GLY A 110 -0.68 -29.77 -5.69
C GLY A 110 -0.02 -31.00 -5.09
N ARG A 111 -0.76 -31.75 -4.27
CA ARG A 111 -0.33 -33.01 -3.67
C ARG A 111 -1.27 -34.13 -4.08
N ASN A 112 -0.73 -35.33 -4.30
CA ASN A 112 -1.54 -36.53 -4.49
C ASN A 112 -2.20 -37.00 -3.16
N ALA A 113 -2.97 -38.08 -3.19
CA ALA A 113 -3.68 -38.58 -2.00
C ALA A 113 -2.75 -39.02 -0.84
N ALA A 114 -1.46 -39.25 -1.12
CA ALA A 114 -0.44 -39.55 -0.12
C ALA A 114 0.29 -38.29 0.40
N GLY A 115 -0.12 -37.08 -0.02
CA GLY A 115 0.51 -35.83 0.37
C GLY A 115 1.79 -35.50 -0.41
N VAL A 116 2.11 -36.24 -1.48
CA VAL A 116 3.33 -36.02 -2.29
C VAL A 116 3.06 -35.00 -3.37
N ALA A 117 3.93 -33.99 -3.48
CA ALA A 117 3.84 -32.96 -4.51
C ALA A 117 3.76 -33.57 -5.92
N ARG A 118 2.83 -33.11 -6.73
CA ARG A 118 2.56 -33.63 -8.08
C ARG A 118 1.96 -32.55 -8.97
N SER A 119 2.25 -32.67 -10.26
CA SER A 119 1.60 -31.90 -11.31
C SER A 119 0.82 -32.83 -12.24
N TRP A 120 -0.36 -32.41 -12.68
CA TRP A 120 -1.16 -33.07 -13.69
C TRP A 120 -1.36 -32.15 -14.90
N TYR A 121 -1.43 -32.73 -16.08
CA TYR A 121 -1.63 -32.02 -17.34
C TYR A 121 -2.92 -32.49 -17.99
N VAL A 122 -3.89 -31.59 -18.09
CA VAL A 122 -5.22 -31.87 -18.61
C VAL A 122 -5.41 -31.10 -19.90
N ARG A 123 -5.50 -31.81 -21.02
CA ARG A 123 -5.79 -31.20 -22.32
C ARG A 123 -7.25 -30.74 -22.36
N LEU A 124 -7.48 -29.43 -22.49
CA LEU A 124 -8.84 -28.87 -22.43
C LEU A 124 -9.75 -29.39 -23.54
N TRP A 125 -9.20 -29.70 -24.73
CA TRP A 125 -9.97 -30.23 -25.86
C TRP A 125 -10.68 -31.55 -25.56
N ASN A 126 -10.12 -32.39 -24.67
CA ASN A 126 -10.74 -33.65 -24.26
C ASN A 126 -12.06 -33.43 -23.48
N TYR A 127 -12.30 -32.19 -23.05
CA TYR A 127 -13.46 -31.74 -22.28
C TYR A 127 -14.27 -30.65 -22.99
N ALA A 128 -14.01 -30.44 -24.28
CA ALA A 128 -14.59 -29.36 -25.07
C ALA A 128 -15.65 -29.86 -26.07
N VAL A 129 -16.74 -29.11 -26.22
CA VAL A 129 -17.75 -29.34 -27.27
C VAL A 129 -17.91 -28.06 -28.09
N GLY A 130 -17.59 -28.12 -29.37
CA GLY A 130 -17.62 -26.98 -30.29
C GLY A 130 -16.53 -27.07 -31.36
N THR A 131 -16.02 -25.91 -31.79
CA THR A 131 -14.87 -25.79 -32.69
C THR A 131 -13.59 -25.51 -31.90
N PRO A 132 -12.40 -25.73 -32.47
CA PRO A 132 -11.12 -25.50 -31.77
C PRO A 132 -10.93 -24.09 -31.19
N GLU A 133 -11.56 -23.08 -31.77
CA GLU A 133 -11.51 -21.68 -31.32
C GLU A 133 -12.81 -21.16 -30.67
N ASP A 134 -13.87 -21.98 -30.59
CA ASP A 134 -15.16 -21.64 -29.97
C ASP A 134 -15.84 -22.91 -29.44
N ALA A 135 -15.64 -23.21 -28.16
CA ALA A 135 -16.15 -24.42 -27.54
C ALA A 135 -16.55 -24.21 -26.09
N VAL A 136 -17.51 -25.02 -25.63
CA VAL A 136 -17.86 -25.12 -24.22
C VAL A 136 -16.95 -26.17 -23.57
N VAL A 137 -16.15 -25.75 -22.61
CA VAL A 137 -15.27 -26.62 -21.81
C VAL A 137 -15.98 -26.96 -20.51
N SER A 138 -16.01 -28.24 -20.14
CA SER A 138 -16.66 -28.74 -18.90
C SER A 138 -15.74 -29.66 -18.12
N LEU A 139 -15.30 -29.23 -16.94
CA LEU A 139 -14.33 -29.91 -16.09
C LEU A 139 -15.02 -30.40 -14.80
N ASP A 140 -15.10 -31.71 -14.61
CA ASP A 140 -15.53 -32.33 -13.34
C ASP A 140 -14.29 -32.77 -12.54
N PHE A 141 -13.91 -31.98 -11.53
CA PHE A 141 -12.69 -32.22 -10.75
C PHE A 141 -12.73 -33.52 -9.93
N GLY A 142 -13.91 -34.09 -9.68
CA GLY A 142 -14.06 -35.38 -9.02
C GLY A 142 -13.79 -36.58 -9.94
N ALA A 143 -13.83 -36.38 -11.25
CA ALA A 143 -13.67 -37.44 -12.26
C ALA A 143 -12.64 -37.10 -13.35
N MET A 144 -11.86 -36.04 -13.16
CA MET A 144 -10.95 -35.52 -14.18
C MET A 144 -9.76 -36.45 -14.42
N VAL A 145 -9.42 -36.63 -15.69
CA VAL A 145 -8.31 -37.44 -16.18
C VAL A 145 -7.39 -36.56 -17.03
N GLY A 146 -6.12 -36.49 -16.66
CA GLY A 146 -5.05 -35.91 -17.47
C GLY A 146 -4.56 -36.87 -18.54
N GLY A 147 -3.76 -36.36 -19.47
CA GLY A 147 -3.33 -37.09 -20.67
C GLY A 147 -3.73 -36.37 -21.95
N PHE A 148 -3.08 -36.74 -23.05
CA PHE A 148 -3.29 -36.23 -24.40
C PHE A 148 -4.22 -37.16 -25.20
N ASP A 149 -3.88 -38.44 -25.29
CA ASP A 149 -4.58 -39.49 -26.05
C ASP A 149 -5.36 -40.40 -25.08
N LEU A 150 -6.56 -39.98 -24.71
CA LEU A 150 -7.42 -40.76 -23.80
C LEU A 150 -8.22 -41.83 -24.54
N PRO A 151 -8.33 -43.07 -23.99
CA PRO A 151 -7.89 -43.46 -22.64
C PRO A 151 -6.46 -44.00 -22.54
N GLU A 152 -5.68 -44.05 -23.61
CA GLU A 152 -4.37 -44.72 -23.69
C GLU A 152 -3.33 -44.17 -22.68
N ASP A 153 -3.30 -42.86 -22.46
CA ASP A 153 -2.37 -42.18 -21.55
C ASP A 153 -3.05 -41.59 -20.31
N SER A 154 -4.21 -42.17 -19.93
CA SER A 154 -5.00 -41.72 -18.78
C SER A 154 -4.16 -41.56 -17.51
N ASP A 155 -4.13 -40.34 -16.99
CA ASP A 155 -3.54 -40.01 -15.69
C ASP A 155 -4.59 -39.36 -14.76
N PRO A 156 -5.28 -40.15 -13.91
CA PRO A 156 -6.31 -39.62 -13.02
C PRO A 156 -5.81 -38.47 -12.14
N VAL A 157 -6.57 -37.36 -12.15
CA VAL A 157 -6.25 -36.19 -11.34
C VAL A 157 -6.78 -36.40 -9.92
N TRP A 158 -5.93 -36.15 -8.93
CA TRP A 158 -6.38 -36.05 -7.55
C TRP A 158 -6.56 -34.59 -7.15
N ALA A 159 -7.82 -34.14 -7.11
CA ALA A 159 -8.16 -32.75 -6.87
C ALA A 159 -8.41 -32.38 -5.39
N GLY A 160 -7.90 -33.18 -4.44
CA GLY A 160 -8.16 -32.98 -3.00
C GLY A 160 -7.21 -32.01 -2.28
N ASP A 161 -6.06 -31.69 -2.89
CA ASP A 161 -5.10 -30.72 -2.34
C ASP A 161 -4.34 -30.03 -3.48
N ILE A 162 -4.96 -29.00 -4.06
CA ILE A 162 -4.41 -28.20 -5.17
C ILE A 162 -3.87 -26.88 -4.64
N ASP A 163 -2.64 -26.54 -5.04
CA ASP A 163 -2.01 -25.24 -4.81
C ASP A 163 -2.52 -24.20 -5.82
N ARG A 164 -2.44 -24.53 -7.11
CA ARG A 164 -2.86 -23.65 -8.21
C ARG A 164 -3.20 -24.42 -9.49
N MET A 165 -3.92 -23.73 -10.36
CA MET A 165 -4.29 -24.14 -11.70
C MET A 165 -3.80 -23.10 -12.70
N PHE A 166 -3.38 -23.56 -13.87
CA PHE A 166 -2.77 -22.76 -14.90
C PHE A 166 -3.24 -23.23 -16.27
N VAL A 167 -3.85 -22.36 -17.07
CA VAL A 167 -4.20 -22.65 -18.47
C VAL A 167 -3.22 -21.95 -19.40
N SER A 168 -2.51 -22.71 -20.24
CA SER A 168 -1.52 -22.17 -21.16
C SER A 168 -2.16 -21.44 -22.35
N VAL A 169 -1.55 -20.31 -22.72
CA VAL A 169 -1.86 -19.55 -23.94
C VAL A 169 -0.55 -19.29 -24.68
N VAL A 170 -0.44 -19.80 -25.90
CA VAL A 170 0.79 -19.78 -26.71
C VAL A 170 0.52 -19.25 -28.12
N PRO A 171 1.53 -18.70 -28.84
CA PRO A 171 1.34 -18.28 -30.22
C PRO A 171 1.06 -19.50 -31.13
N PRO A 172 0.39 -19.32 -32.28
CA PRO A 172 0.18 -20.38 -33.26
C PRO A 172 1.48 -21.06 -33.72
N GLU A 173 2.58 -20.33 -33.71
CA GLU A 173 3.92 -20.79 -34.10
C GLU A 173 4.69 -21.49 -32.96
N TYR A 174 4.04 -21.78 -31.82
CA TYR A 174 4.71 -22.33 -30.64
C TYR A 174 5.42 -23.66 -30.91
N SER A 175 6.71 -23.71 -30.56
CA SER A 175 7.62 -24.84 -30.84
C SER A 175 8.41 -25.34 -29.64
N LYS A 176 8.27 -24.70 -28.46
CA LYS A 176 9.10 -24.93 -27.25
C LYS A 176 10.58 -24.58 -27.43
N VAL A 177 10.95 -24.03 -28.59
CA VAL A 177 12.31 -23.62 -28.90
C VAL A 177 12.40 -22.11 -28.81
N ASP A 178 13.44 -21.64 -28.12
CA ASP A 178 13.75 -20.24 -27.90
C ASP A 178 14.20 -19.53 -29.20
N VAL A 179 13.26 -19.25 -30.10
CA VAL A 179 13.52 -18.56 -31.38
C VAL A 179 12.56 -17.38 -31.60
N PRO A 180 13.05 -16.23 -32.13
CA PRO A 180 12.18 -15.12 -32.47
C PRO A 180 11.12 -15.50 -33.51
N LEU A 181 9.92 -14.93 -33.36
CA LEU A 181 8.88 -14.98 -34.40
C LEU A 181 9.26 -14.07 -35.58
N ALA A 182 8.74 -14.39 -36.77
CA ALA A 182 8.96 -13.57 -37.97
C ALA A 182 8.38 -12.15 -37.85
N ALA A 183 7.31 -12.00 -37.07
CA ALA A 183 6.71 -10.75 -36.64
C ALA A 183 6.05 -10.96 -35.27
N PRO A 184 5.89 -9.90 -34.46
CA PRO A 184 5.09 -9.98 -33.24
C PRO A 184 3.69 -10.53 -33.53
N ARG A 185 3.21 -11.42 -32.67
CA ARG A 185 1.89 -12.04 -32.79
C ARG A 185 0.99 -11.54 -31.68
N GLU A 186 -0.06 -10.82 -32.03
CA GLU A 186 -1.14 -10.51 -31.10
C GLU A 186 -2.17 -11.64 -31.09
N GLY A 187 -2.73 -11.93 -29.91
CA GLY A 187 -3.75 -12.95 -29.72
C GLY A 187 -4.58 -12.70 -28.47
N TRP A 188 -5.72 -13.37 -28.36
CA TRP A 188 -6.60 -13.28 -27.22
C TRP A 188 -7.34 -14.58 -26.96
N VAL A 189 -7.70 -14.77 -25.68
CA VAL A 189 -8.63 -15.80 -25.22
C VAL A 189 -9.70 -15.14 -24.35
N GLU A 190 -10.94 -15.61 -24.48
CA GLU A 190 -12.08 -15.08 -23.74
C GLU A 190 -12.89 -16.25 -23.19
N TRP A 191 -13.17 -16.20 -21.89
CA TRP A 191 -14.04 -17.14 -21.22
C TRP A 191 -15.31 -16.43 -20.83
N THR A 192 -16.44 -16.95 -21.27
CA THR A 192 -17.79 -16.45 -20.97
C THR A 192 -18.64 -17.56 -20.39
N ASP A 193 -19.78 -17.22 -19.80
CA ASP A 193 -20.67 -18.19 -19.15
C ASP A 193 -19.91 -19.05 -18.10
N LEU A 194 -19.00 -18.43 -17.36
CA LEU A 194 -18.15 -19.11 -16.39
C LEU A 194 -18.95 -19.44 -15.14
N VAL A 195 -19.16 -20.73 -14.90
CA VAL A 195 -19.98 -21.24 -13.80
C VAL A 195 -19.22 -22.35 -13.08
N CYS A 196 -19.19 -22.27 -11.75
CA CYS A 196 -18.75 -23.36 -10.88
C CYS A 196 -19.96 -23.93 -10.13
N GLU A 197 -20.16 -25.24 -10.19
CA GLU A 197 -21.24 -25.95 -9.51
C GLU A 197 -20.70 -26.98 -8.51
N GLY A 198 -21.59 -27.44 -7.62
CA GLY A 198 -21.29 -28.46 -6.61
C GLY A 198 -20.99 -27.88 -5.23
N PRO A 199 -20.93 -28.71 -4.18
CA PRO A 199 -20.70 -28.26 -2.80
C PRO A 199 -19.41 -27.44 -2.60
N GLY A 200 -18.37 -27.66 -3.41
CA GLY A 200 -17.11 -26.91 -3.35
C GLY A 200 -17.11 -25.58 -4.11
N SER A 201 -18.22 -25.23 -4.78
CA SER A 201 -18.29 -24.07 -5.68
C SER A 201 -18.36 -22.71 -4.99
N VAL A 202 -18.61 -22.65 -3.69
CA VAL A 202 -18.74 -21.40 -2.94
C VAL A 202 -17.57 -21.24 -2.00
N LEU A 203 -16.97 -20.05 -1.98
CA LEU A 203 -15.93 -19.66 -1.05
C LEU A 203 -16.43 -18.52 -0.16
N ALA A 204 -16.05 -18.52 1.11
CA ALA A 204 -16.12 -17.32 1.94
C ALA A 204 -15.16 -16.25 1.37
N ILE A 205 -15.58 -14.99 1.42
CA ILE A 205 -14.75 -13.84 1.01
C ILE A 205 -14.88 -12.73 2.03
N GLY A 206 -13.78 -12.02 2.27
CA GLY A 206 -13.83 -10.84 3.13
C GLY A 206 -14.67 -9.73 2.50
N ASP A 207 -15.67 -9.24 3.21
CA ASP A 207 -16.58 -8.18 2.75
C ASP A 207 -16.54 -6.95 3.67
N ALA A 208 -15.37 -6.73 4.29
CA ALA A 208 -15.13 -5.53 5.08
C ALA A 208 -15.21 -4.28 4.19
N VAL A 209 -15.86 -3.24 4.71
CA VAL A 209 -15.88 -1.90 4.12
C VAL A 209 -15.37 -0.93 5.17
N VAL A 210 -14.20 -0.37 4.92
CA VAL A 210 -13.60 0.70 5.73
C VAL A 210 -14.33 2.01 5.39
N PRO A 211 -14.63 2.86 6.39
CA PRO A 211 -15.21 4.18 6.14
C PRO A 211 -14.41 4.98 5.10
N GLU A 212 -15.12 5.81 4.34
CA GLU A 212 -14.48 6.71 3.38
C GLU A 212 -13.58 7.71 4.11
N HIS A 213 -12.41 8.00 3.54
CA HIS A 213 -11.42 8.88 4.16
C HIS A 213 -10.73 9.80 3.14
N GLY A 214 -10.01 10.79 3.68
CA GLY A 214 -9.44 11.92 2.96
C GLY A 214 -8.11 11.63 2.28
N VAL A 215 -7.55 10.43 2.45
CA VAL A 215 -6.29 10.02 1.84
C VAL A 215 -6.56 9.40 0.47
N ARG A 216 -5.70 9.72 -0.50
CA ARG A 216 -5.73 9.17 -1.86
C ARG A 216 -4.77 8.00 -1.99
N ILE A 217 -4.91 7.25 -3.07
CA ILE A 217 -4.06 6.09 -3.32
C ILE A 217 -3.36 6.22 -4.65
N ALA A 218 -2.18 5.64 -4.72
CA ALA A 218 -1.43 5.54 -5.95
C ALA A 218 -1.01 4.09 -6.20
N GLY A 219 -0.79 3.73 -7.46
CA GLY A 219 -0.46 2.38 -7.90
C GLY A 219 0.21 2.37 -9.26
N GLY A 220 0.76 1.22 -9.67
CA GLY A 220 1.51 1.07 -10.91
C GLY A 220 1.02 -0.11 -11.75
N TYR A 221 1.06 0.04 -13.06
CA TYR A 221 0.75 -1.06 -13.99
C TYR A 221 1.80 -2.16 -13.91
N ASP A 222 3.08 -1.79 -13.83
CA ASP A 222 4.17 -2.77 -13.71
C ASP A 222 4.09 -3.63 -12.44
N ASP A 223 3.44 -3.13 -11.38
CA ASP A 223 3.24 -3.85 -10.11
C ASP A 223 1.95 -4.69 -10.08
N SER A 224 1.07 -4.55 -11.09
CA SER A 224 -0.29 -5.10 -11.02
C SER A 224 -0.88 -5.54 -12.37
N TYR A 225 -0.08 -5.59 -13.43
CA TYR A 225 -0.49 -6.04 -14.78
C TYR A 225 -1.11 -7.45 -14.75
N ASN A 226 -0.68 -8.27 -13.79
CA ASN A 226 -1.11 -9.64 -13.59
C ASN A 226 -2.52 -9.73 -12.98
N LEU A 227 -3.03 -8.66 -12.38
CA LEU A 227 -4.33 -8.62 -11.69
C LEU A 227 -5.39 -7.92 -12.56
N THR A 228 -6.66 -8.32 -12.40
CA THR A 228 -7.75 -7.61 -13.07
C THR A 228 -7.93 -6.19 -12.48
N PRO A 229 -8.26 -5.18 -13.30
CA PRO A 229 -8.63 -3.85 -12.78
C PRO A 229 -9.79 -3.88 -11.79
N ALA A 230 -10.76 -4.79 -12.00
CA ALA A 230 -11.89 -4.99 -11.10
C ALA A 230 -11.45 -5.38 -9.68
N ARG A 231 -10.43 -6.23 -9.56
CA ARG A 231 -9.87 -6.67 -8.28
C ARG A 231 -9.14 -5.54 -7.54
N LEU A 232 -8.33 -4.77 -8.25
CA LEU A 232 -7.61 -3.63 -7.68
C LEU A 232 -8.56 -2.54 -7.18
N LEU A 233 -9.51 -2.14 -8.02
CA LEU A 233 -10.46 -1.09 -7.67
C LEU A 233 -11.43 -1.53 -6.56
N ARG A 234 -11.74 -2.82 -6.47
CA ARG A 234 -12.45 -3.38 -5.30
C ARG A 234 -11.66 -3.16 -4.01
N ASN A 235 -10.37 -3.49 -4.01
CA ASN A 235 -9.52 -3.26 -2.83
C ASN A 235 -9.48 -1.78 -2.46
N ALA A 236 -9.22 -0.89 -3.43
CA ALA A 236 -9.21 0.56 -3.18
C ALA A 236 -10.54 1.05 -2.59
N LEU A 237 -11.68 0.67 -3.19
CA LEU A 237 -13.01 1.10 -2.74
C LEU A 237 -13.35 0.61 -1.34
N HIS A 238 -13.12 -0.69 -1.07
CA HIS A 238 -13.45 -1.32 0.21
C HIS A 238 -12.52 -0.90 1.34
N LEU A 239 -11.29 -0.43 1.03
CA LEU A 239 -10.37 0.16 2.00
C LEU A 239 -10.61 1.66 2.25
N GLY A 240 -11.72 2.21 1.76
CA GLY A 240 -12.17 3.57 2.07
C GLY A 240 -11.60 4.66 1.14
N TYR A 241 -10.72 4.31 0.19
CA TYR A 241 -10.15 5.30 -0.73
C TYR A 241 -11.22 5.87 -1.66
N ARG A 242 -11.18 7.19 -1.88
CA ARG A 242 -12.02 7.95 -2.82
C ARG A 242 -11.19 9.02 -3.53
N GLY A 243 -11.74 9.66 -4.56
CA GLY A 243 -11.08 10.78 -5.26
C GLY A 243 -10.08 10.32 -6.32
N SER A 244 -8.94 10.98 -6.42
CA SER A 244 -7.92 10.66 -7.42
C SER A 244 -7.14 9.39 -7.09
N ILE A 245 -6.90 8.56 -8.11
CA ILE A 245 -5.87 7.52 -8.12
C ILE A 245 -4.72 8.01 -8.98
N THR A 246 -3.50 8.07 -8.44
CA THR A 246 -2.31 8.26 -9.28
C THR A 246 -1.88 6.91 -9.83
N GLN A 247 -2.10 6.70 -11.13
CA GLN A 247 -1.78 5.45 -11.82
C GLN A 247 -0.49 5.64 -12.64
N TYR A 248 0.62 5.08 -12.15
CA TYR A 248 1.85 4.97 -12.91
C TYR A 248 1.67 3.94 -14.04
N VAL A 249 1.93 4.37 -15.27
CA VAL A 249 1.71 3.51 -16.45
C VAL A 249 2.81 2.46 -16.66
N GLY A 250 3.87 2.53 -15.87
CA GLY A 250 4.99 1.59 -15.90
C GLY A 250 6.13 2.02 -16.82
N MET A 251 7.23 1.27 -16.73
CA MET A 251 8.46 1.42 -17.51
C MET A 251 8.75 0.20 -18.38
N SER A 252 8.01 -0.92 -18.21
CA SER A 252 8.44 -2.23 -18.71
C SER A 252 7.37 -3.06 -19.40
N HIS A 253 6.06 -2.80 -19.18
CA HIS A 253 4.99 -3.63 -19.76
C HIS A 253 4.08 -2.93 -20.77
N TYR A 254 4.16 -1.60 -20.94
CA TYR A 254 3.15 -0.87 -21.72
C TYR A 254 3.36 -0.90 -23.23
N PHE A 255 4.61 -1.03 -23.69
CA PHE A 255 4.99 -0.73 -25.08
C PHE A 255 4.93 -1.94 -26.02
N PRO A 256 4.72 -1.71 -27.33
CA PRO A 256 5.02 -2.69 -28.36
C PRO A 256 6.53 -2.71 -28.66
N LEU A 257 7.04 -3.84 -29.15
CA LEU A 257 8.44 -4.00 -29.54
C LEU A 257 8.59 -4.28 -31.03
N GLU A 258 9.71 -3.83 -31.60
CA GLU A 258 10.15 -4.15 -32.96
C GLU A 258 11.56 -4.73 -32.96
N GLY A 259 11.81 -5.63 -33.93
CA GLY A 259 13.11 -6.26 -34.11
C GLY A 259 14.09 -5.36 -34.86
N ALA A 260 15.27 -5.11 -34.28
CA ALA A 260 16.35 -4.40 -34.95
C ALA A 260 17.71 -4.96 -34.52
N GLY A 261 18.60 -5.25 -35.48
CA GLY A 261 19.98 -5.69 -35.18
C GLY A 261 20.11 -6.93 -34.29
N GLY A 262 19.10 -7.81 -34.27
CA GLY A 262 19.05 -9.00 -33.41
C GLY A 262 18.49 -8.76 -32.00
N GLY A 263 18.11 -7.53 -31.65
CA GLY A 263 17.42 -7.18 -30.40
C GLY A 263 15.96 -6.77 -30.62
N LEU A 264 15.24 -6.55 -29.51
CA LEU A 264 13.87 -6.02 -29.48
C LEU A 264 13.87 -4.67 -28.78
N PHE A 265 13.32 -3.65 -29.45
CA PHE A 265 13.29 -2.27 -28.94
C PHE A 265 11.89 -1.69 -29.01
N VAL A 266 11.60 -0.69 -28.18
CA VAL A 266 10.30 -0.02 -28.18
C VAL A 266 9.96 0.52 -29.57
N SER A 267 8.76 0.20 -30.03
CA SER A 267 8.26 0.64 -31.33
C SER A 267 7.24 1.76 -31.17
N ALA A 268 7.23 2.66 -32.15
CA ALA A 268 6.14 3.60 -32.38
C ALA A 268 5.31 3.22 -33.62
N ALA A 269 5.65 2.12 -34.29
CA ALA A 269 4.95 1.64 -35.47
C ALA A 269 3.66 0.92 -35.06
N GLY A 270 2.53 1.33 -35.65
CA GLY A 270 1.21 0.73 -35.33
C GLY A 270 0.62 1.14 -33.98
N GLY A 271 1.34 1.92 -33.17
CA GLY A 271 0.92 2.38 -31.85
C GLY A 271 2.11 2.49 -30.89
N VAL A 272 1.84 2.97 -29.68
CA VAL A 272 2.85 3.07 -28.59
C VAL A 272 2.45 2.29 -27.33
N LEU A 273 1.25 1.71 -27.33
CA LEU A 273 0.77 0.79 -26.30
C LEU A 273 0.57 -0.58 -26.96
N ASN A 274 1.08 -1.65 -26.37
CA ASN A 274 0.73 -3.00 -26.81
C ASN A 274 -0.73 -3.33 -26.47
N VAL A 275 -1.27 -4.36 -27.12
CA VAL A 275 -2.69 -4.74 -27.01
C VAL A 275 -3.12 -5.07 -25.57
N ALA A 276 -2.25 -5.74 -24.80
CA ALA A 276 -2.52 -6.10 -23.41
C ALA A 276 -2.63 -4.86 -22.50
N CYS A 277 -1.63 -3.97 -22.55
CA CYS A 277 -1.65 -2.71 -21.82
C CYS A 277 -2.86 -1.85 -22.18
N ALA A 278 -3.20 -1.76 -23.46
CA ALA A 278 -4.34 -0.98 -23.92
C ALA A 278 -5.67 -1.57 -23.42
N ALA A 279 -5.84 -2.90 -23.43
CA ALA A 279 -7.02 -3.56 -22.91
C ALA A 279 -7.19 -3.34 -21.40
N TRP A 280 -6.12 -3.57 -20.63
CA TRP A 280 -6.12 -3.40 -19.18
C TRP A 280 -6.47 -1.98 -18.74
N HIS A 281 -5.83 -0.97 -19.33
CA HIS A 281 -6.07 0.42 -18.93
C HIS A 281 -7.42 0.97 -19.38
N ARG A 282 -7.99 0.46 -20.49
CA ARG A 282 -9.37 0.79 -20.87
C ARG A 282 -10.38 0.26 -19.85
N ASP A 283 -10.21 -0.99 -19.40
CA ASP A 283 -11.05 -1.58 -18.36
C ASP A 283 -10.87 -0.84 -17.02
N PHE A 284 -9.63 -0.55 -16.63
CA PHE A 284 -9.32 0.25 -15.44
C PHE A 284 -9.99 1.63 -15.48
N ALA A 285 -9.85 2.38 -16.58
CA ALA A 285 -10.43 3.70 -16.72
C ALA A 285 -11.96 3.69 -16.67
N ALA A 286 -12.61 2.75 -17.36
CA ALA A 286 -14.05 2.62 -17.36
C ALA A 286 -14.61 2.29 -15.96
N ARG A 287 -13.94 1.39 -15.23
CA ARG A 287 -14.33 1.00 -13.87
C ARG A 287 -14.05 2.09 -12.85
N ALA A 288 -12.89 2.75 -12.93
CA ALA A 288 -12.56 3.88 -12.08
C ALA A 288 -13.64 4.96 -12.22
N LYS A 289 -14.04 5.29 -13.46
CA LYS A 289 -15.15 6.21 -13.72
C LYS A 289 -16.47 5.73 -13.10
N ALA A 290 -16.83 4.47 -13.30
CA ALA A 290 -18.07 3.90 -12.78
C ALA A 290 -18.14 3.92 -11.24
N LEU A 291 -16.99 3.79 -10.58
CA LEU A 291 -16.84 3.85 -9.12
C LEU A 291 -16.64 5.28 -8.58
N GLY A 292 -16.61 6.30 -9.45
CA GLY A 292 -16.45 7.70 -9.04
C GLY A 292 -15.01 8.12 -8.73
N PHE A 293 -14.01 7.33 -9.12
CA PHE A 293 -12.60 7.74 -9.03
C PHE A 293 -12.22 8.64 -10.20
N ASP A 294 -11.31 9.58 -9.92
CA ASP A 294 -10.50 10.24 -10.94
C ASP A 294 -9.19 9.47 -11.14
N VAL A 295 -8.55 9.62 -12.30
CA VAL A 295 -7.26 8.98 -12.58
C VAL A 295 -6.25 10.02 -13.04
N ILE A 296 -5.12 10.11 -12.34
CA ILE A 296 -3.93 10.85 -12.74
C ILE A 296 -2.99 9.86 -13.43
N TRP A 297 -2.83 10.01 -14.74
CA TRP A 297 -1.96 9.16 -15.55
C TRP A 297 -0.52 9.62 -15.41
N SER A 298 0.30 8.85 -14.70
CA SER A 298 1.71 9.17 -14.43
C SER A 298 2.63 8.43 -15.40
N LEU A 299 3.47 9.19 -16.11
CA LEU A 299 4.47 8.69 -17.06
C LEU A 299 5.86 9.19 -16.66
N SER A 300 6.81 8.28 -16.45
CA SER A 300 8.19 8.59 -16.14
C SER A 300 9.06 8.77 -17.38
N TYR A 301 10.30 9.25 -17.19
CA TYR A 301 11.35 9.24 -18.22
C TYR A 301 12.15 7.94 -18.19
N GLU A 302 11.63 6.91 -17.52
CA GLU A 302 12.30 5.64 -17.28
C GLU A 302 11.75 4.57 -18.24
N LEU A 303 12.64 3.68 -18.69
CA LEU A 303 12.29 2.59 -19.59
C LEU A 303 13.14 1.36 -19.29
N PHE A 304 12.58 0.17 -19.47
CA PHE A 304 13.35 -1.07 -19.32
C PHE A 304 14.55 -1.11 -20.28
N ASP A 305 15.76 -1.31 -19.73
CA ASP A 305 17.02 -1.06 -20.47
C ASP A 305 17.17 -1.95 -21.70
N ALA A 306 16.74 -3.22 -21.58
CA ALA A 306 16.83 -4.22 -22.62
C ALA A 306 16.02 -3.87 -23.88
N HIS A 307 15.01 -3.00 -23.74
CA HIS A 307 14.13 -2.57 -24.83
C HIS A 307 14.32 -1.10 -25.21
N CYS A 308 15.28 -0.42 -24.60
CA CYS A 308 15.58 0.98 -24.85
C CYS A 308 16.62 1.14 -25.97
N TRP A 309 16.33 2.02 -26.94
CA TRP A 309 17.28 2.40 -27.98
C TRP A 309 18.54 3.03 -27.38
N ASN A 310 19.72 2.61 -27.85
CA ASN A 310 20.98 3.00 -27.23
C ASN A 310 21.30 4.51 -27.30
N ASP A 311 20.83 5.19 -28.34
CA ASP A 311 20.96 6.65 -28.50
C ASP A 311 19.98 7.44 -27.64
N TRP A 312 18.92 6.81 -27.12
CA TRP A 312 17.95 7.45 -26.24
C TRP A 312 18.44 7.53 -24.79
N LYS A 313 19.37 6.66 -24.40
CA LYS A 313 19.86 6.55 -23.02
C LYS A 313 20.67 7.77 -22.60
N GLN A 314 20.39 8.28 -21.40
CA GLN A 314 21.28 9.18 -20.68
C GLN A 314 22.65 8.51 -20.43
N ARG A 315 23.74 9.28 -20.45
CA ARG A 315 25.12 8.76 -20.29
C ARG A 315 25.97 9.61 -19.37
N ALA A 316 26.82 8.95 -18.60
CA ALA A 316 27.94 9.58 -17.90
C ALA A 316 29.05 9.99 -18.88
N ALA A 317 30.00 10.81 -18.43
CA ALA A 317 31.07 11.36 -19.27
C ALA A 317 31.99 10.28 -19.89
N ASP A 318 32.11 9.12 -19.26
CA ASP A 318 32.85 7.95 -19.78
C ASP A 318 32.04 7.10 -20.77
N GLY A 319 30.81 7.51 -21.09
CA GLY A 319 29.89 6.81 -21.97
C GLY A 319 29.00 5.76 -21.29
N SER A 320 29.18 5.51 -19.99
CA SER A 320 28.38 4.54 -19.24
C SER A 320 26.90 4.93 -19.23
N PRO A 321 25.96 4.00 -19.50
CA PRO A 321 24.53 4.29 -19.51
C PRO A 321 23.98 4.55 -18.11
N ALA A 322 22.94 5.40 -18.03
CA ALA A 322 22.21 5.68 -16.81
C ALA A 322 21.33 4.49 -16.39
N LEU A 323 21.93 3.47 -15.77
CA LEU A 323 21.21 2.31 -15.25
C LEU A 323 20.76 2.53 -13.80
N THR A 324 19.54 2.10 -13.50
CA THR A 324 18.98 2.10 -12.14
C THR A 324 19.42 0.87 -11.35
N GLY A 325 19.02 0.81 -10.07
CA GLY A 325 19.38 -0.28 -9.16
C GLY A 325 18.55 -1.57 -9.30
N TRP A 326 17.59 -1.62 -10.23
CA TRP A 326 16.74 -2.80 -10.45
C TRP A 326 17.49 -3.93 -11.17
N GLU A 327 17.02 -5.17 -10.99
CA GLU A 327 17.57 -6.34 -11.69
C GLU A 327 16.44 -7.11 -12.40
N PRO A 328 16.47 -7.22 -13.75
CA PRO A 328 17.33 -6.48 -14.68
C PRO A 328 17.06 -4.97 -14.65
N PRO A 329 18.04 -4.12 -15.01
CA PRO A 329 17.93 -2.67 -14.82
C PRO A 329 16.99 -2.02 -15.83
N SER A 330 16.52 -0.84 -15.44
CA SER A 330 15.97 0.16 -16.36
C SER A 330 17.00 1.23 -16.67
N THR A 331 16.64 2.14 -17.57
CA THR A 331 17.45 3.29 -17.94
C THR A 331 16.61 4.55 -18.12
N LEU A 332 17.24 5.71 -17.93
CA LEU A 332 16.61 7.00 -18.09
C LEU A 332 16.78 7.53 -19.52
N LEU A 333 15.68 7.98 -20.11
CA LEU A 333 15.61 8.59 -21.43
C LEU A 333 16.15 10.02 -21.37
N SER A 334 16.95 10.41 -22.36
CA SER A 334 17.57 11.74 -22.39
C SER A 334 16.54 12.82 -22.76
N PRO A 335 16.32 13.83 -21.89
CA PRO A 335 15.51 15.02 -22.20
C PRO A 335 15.94 15.76 -23.47
N ALA A 336 17.21 15.63 -23.88
CA ALA A 336 17.75 16.28 -25.06
C ALA A 336 17.47 15.50 -26.36
N HIS A 337 17.06 14.23 -26.26
CA HIS A 337 16.91 13.37 -27.42
C HIS A 337 15.49 13.47 -28.02
N GLY A 338 15.37 14.04 -29.22
CA GLY A 338 14.08 14.27 -29.89
C GLY A 338 13.25 13.00 -30.12
N GLY A 339 13.87 11.87 -30.50
CA GLY A 339 13.18 10.58 -30.68
C GLY A 339 12.55 10.05 -29.39
N ALA A 340 13.35 9.85 -28.34
CA ALA A 340 12.89 9.49 -27.00
C ALA A 340 11.75 10.40 -26.49
N MET A 341 11.91 11.72 -26.56
CA MET A 341 10.88 12.65 -26.10
C MET A 341 9.62 12.64 -26.98
N GLY A 342 9.78 12.47 -28.30
CA GLY A 342 8.66 12.29 -29.22
C GLY A 342 7.86 11.02 -28.95
N TYR A 343 8.55 9.94 -28.55
CA TYR A 343 7.94 8.70 -28.10
C TYR A 343 7.14 8.90 -26.81
N LEU A 344 7.72 9.49 -25.75
CA LEU A 344 6.98 9.78 -24.51
C LEU A 344 5.75 10.69 -24.76
N GLN A 345 5.87 11.66 -25.65
CA GLN A 345 4.72 12.49 -26.07
C GLN A 345 3.62 11.68 -26.73
N ALA A 346 3.96 10.67 -27.53
CA ALA A 346 2.98 9.77 -28.13
C ALA A 346 2.31 8.88 -27.07
N VAL A 347 3.07 8.39 -26.08
CA VAL A 347 2.54 7.62 -24.95
C VAL A 347 1.56 8.47 -24.13
N ALA A 348 1.93 9.71 -23.80
CA ALA A 348 1.04 10.65 -23.11
C ALA A 348 -0.28 10.86 -23.88
N ARG A 349 -0.22 11.05 -25.21
CA ARG A 349 -1.43 11.16 -26.05
C ARG A 349 -2.29 9.90 -26.01
N ALA A 350 -1.68 8.72 -26.00
CA ALA A 350 -2.41 7.45 -25.96
C ALA A 350 -3.19 7.27 -24.64
N PHE A 351 -2.57 7.59 -23.50
CA PHE A 351 -3.26 7.53 -22.20
C PHE A 351 -4.31 8.62 -22.03
N MET A 352 -4.07 9.83 -22.55
CA MET A 352 -5.12 10.87 -22.61
C MET A 352 -6.31 10.44 -23.46
N ALA A 353 -6.09 9.73 -24.57
CA ALA A 353 -7.17 9.18 -25.38
C ALA A 353 -7.97 8.11 -24.61
N ILE A 354 -7.32 7.25 -23.80
CA ILE A 354 -8.00 6.31 -22.91
C ILE A 354 -8.86 7.05 -21.88
N ALA A 355 -8.32 8.09 -21.24
CA ALA A 355 -9.04 8.90 -20.25
C ALA A 355 -10.30 9.53 -20.85
N VAL A 356 -10.16 10.19 -22.02
CA VAL A 356 -11.27 10.83 -22.73
C VAL A 356 -12.32 9.81 -23.17
N ALA A 357 -11.90 8.66 -23.70
CA ALA A 357 -12.81 7.60 -24.13
C ALA A 357 -13.64 7.02 -22.97
N ALA A 358 -13.07 6.96 -21.76
CA ALA A 358 -13.76 6.53 -20.55
C ALA A 358 -14.61 7.63 -19.90
N GLY A 359 -14.58 8.88 -20.40
CA GLY A 359 -15.28 10.01 -19.81
C GLY A 359 -14.69 10.49 -18.47
N LEU A 360 -13.41 10.19 -18.22
CA LEU A 360 -12.66 10.72 -17.09
C LEU A 360 -12.19 12.15 -17.36
N ALA A 361 -12.04 12.94 -16.30
CA ALA A 361 -11.30 14.20 -16.40
C ALA A 361 -9.85 13.88 -16.76
N ALA A 362 -9.31 14.52 -17.79
CA ALA A 362 -7.93 14.31 -18.19
C ALA A 362 -6.99 14.91 -17.13
N LYS A 363 -6.21 14.06 -16.46
CA LYS A 363 -5.15 14.47 -15.53
C LYS A 363 -3.87 13.72 -15.91
N PHE A 364 -2.79 14.45 -16.17
CA PHE A 364 -1.52 13.86 -16.62
C PHE A 364 -0.39 14.33 -15.72
N GLN A 365 0.37 13.39 -15.16
CA GLN A 365 1.55 13.65 -14.36
C GLN A 365 2.80 13.35 -15.18
N VAL A 366 3.71 14.32 -15.23
CA VAL A 366 5.10 14.07 -15.58
C VAL A 366 5.79 13.48 -14.34
N GLY A 367 5.92 12.16 -14.34
CA GLY A 367 6.62 11.40 -13.31
C GLY A 367 8.12 11.41 -13.55
N GLU A 368 8.90 11.37 -12.48
CA GLU A 368 10.36 11.18 -12.48
C GLU A 368 11.18 11.78 -13.66
N PRO A 369 11.03 13.07 -14.00
CA PRO A 369 11.69 13.63 -15.16
C PRO A 369 13.06 14.20 -14.75
N TRP A 370 14.06 13.37 -14.46
CA TRP A 370 15.38 13.87 -14.02
C TRP A 370 16.57 13.35 -14.82
N TRP A 371 17.65 14.12 -14.76
CA TRP A 371 18.98 13.65 -15.13
C TRP A 371 19.49 12.70 -14.05
N TRP A 372 19.78 11.46 -14.44
CA TRP A 372 20.26 10.43 -13.54
C TRP A 372 21.61 10.80 -12.93
N VAL A 373 21.77 10.44 -11.66
CA VAL A 373 23.03 10.51 -10.95
C VAL A 373 23.35 9.10 -10.49
N MET A 374 24.48 8.57 -10.96
CA MET A 374 24.93 7.23 -10.56
C MET A 374 25.20 7.17 -9.04
N PRO A 375 25.18 5.97 -8.43
CA PRO A 375 25.46 5.83 -7.00
C PRO A 375 26.78 6.47 -6.53
N ASP A 376 27.79 6.48 -7.39
CA ASP A 376 29.11 7.12 -7.15
C ASP A 376 29.10 8.67 -7.31
N GLY A 377 27.97 9.24 -7.71
CA GLY A 377 27.73 10.67 -7.89
C GLY A 377 28.05 11.21 -9.28
N ARG A 378 28.39 10.37 -10.27
CA ARG A 378 28.54 10.82 -11.66
C ARG A 378 27.19 11.18 -12.28
N PRO A 379 27.02 12.38 -12.84
CA PRO A 379 25.77 12.74 -13.52
C PRO A 379 25.72 12.20 -14.95
N CYS A 380 24.52 11.93 -15.45
CA CYS A 380 24.28 11.29 -16.75
C CYS A 380 23.67 12.24 -17.80
N PHE A 381 24.28 13.40 -18.02
CA PHE A 381 23.87 14.35 -19.07
C PHE A 381 24.93 14.55 -20.15
N TYR A 382 25.66 13.49 -20.50
CA TYR A 382 26.75 13.47 -21.49
C TYR A 382 26.44 12.57 -22.70
N ASP A 383 25.17 12.21 -22.91
CA ASP A 383 24.79 11.55 -24.15
C ASP A 383 24.97 12.50 -25.35
N ALA A 384 25.01 11.94 -26.57
CA ALA A 384 25.30 12.71 -27.77
C ALA A 384 24.32 13.88 -28.00
N SER A 385 23.05 13.73 -27.62
CA SER A 385 22.05 14.79 -27.77
C SER A 385 22.25 15.90 -26.74
N ALA A 386 22.56 15.54 -25.49
CA ALA A 386 22.91 16.51 -24.45
C ALA A 386 24.19 17.29 -24.80
N VAL A 387 25.21 16.61 -25.32
CA VAL A 387 26.44 17.24 -25.80
C VAL A 387 26.17 18.23 -26.93
N ALA A 388 25.35 17.85 -27.91
CA ALA A 388 24.95 18.74 -28.99
C ALA A 388 24.11 19.93 -28.50
N ALA A 389 23.26 19.73 -27.49
CA ALA A 389 22.33 20.74 -27.00
C ALA A 389 23.01 21.83 -26.15
N PHE A 390 23.95 21.48 -25.28
CA PHE A 390 24.52 22.44 -24.33
C PHE A 390 26.00 22.26 -23.98
N ALA A 391 26.73 21.37 -24.68
CA ALA A 391 28.17 21.19 -24.54
C ALA A 391 28.64 21.13 -23.06
N PRO A 392 28.20 20.11 -22.29
CA PRO A 392 28.42 20.03 -20.86
C PRO A 392 29.91 20.04 -20.50
N VAL A 393 30.25 20.84 -19.49
CA VAL A 393 31.57 20.78 -18.87
C VAL A 393 31.62 19.57 -17.94
N GLU A 394 32.61 18.70 -18.18
CA GLU A 394 32.78 17.48 -17.40
C GLU A 394 32.86 17.75 -15.89
N MET A 395 32.14 16.94 -15.13
CA MET A 395 32.23 16.90 -13.68
C MET A 395 32.34 15.45 -13.21
N ALA A 396 33.44 15.15 -12.52
CA ALA A 396 33.69 13.82 -11.96
C ALA A 396 32.62 13.40 -10.92
N SER A 397 31.97 14.37 -10.26
CA SER A 397 30.88 14.09 -9.34
C SER A 397 30.02 15.34 -9.10
N ILE A 398 28.71 15.13 -8.99
CA ILE A 398 27.76 16.17 -8.61
C ILE A 398 27.90 16.58 -7.13
N ARG A 399 28.50 15.74 -6.28
CA ARG A 399 28.65 15.96 -4.82
C ARG A 399 29.84 16.83 -4.39
N ARG A 400 30.65 17.29 -5.34
CA ARG A 400 31.82 18.16 -5.08
C ARG A 400 31.49 19.63 -5.34
N SER A 401 32.33 20.54 -4.85
CA SER A 401 32.27 21.96 -5.24
C SER A 401 32.27 22.12 -6.76
N LYS A 402 31.47 23.05 -7.28
CA LYS A 402 31.32 23.28 -8.72
C LYS A 402 32.05 24.55 -9.14
N THR A 403 32.72 24.49 -10.28
CA THR A 403 33.22 25.71 -10.94
C THR A 403 32.07 26.49 -11.56
N PRO A 404 32.24 27.80 -11.86
CA PRO A 404 31.20 28.57 -12.56
C PRO A 404 30.75 27.94 -13.88
N ALA A 405 31.65 27.29 -14.62
CA ALA A 405 31.32 26.62 -15.87
C ALA A 405 30.50 25.33 -15.66
N GLN A 406 30.78 24.58 -14.59
CA GLN A 406 29.97 23.42 -14.21
C GLN A 406 28.59 23.83 -13.69
N ILE A 407 28.48 24.97 -12.98
CA ILE A 407 27.18 25.55 -12.60
C ILE A 407 26.37 25.89 -13.86
N ALA A 408 26.98 26.56 -14.84
CA ALA A 408 26.32 26.86 -16.11
C ALA A 408 25.87 25.59 -16.86
N THR A 409 26.64 24.49 -16.76
CA THR A 409 26.23 23.18 -17.30
C THR A 409 24.98 22.65 -16.62
N LEU A 410 24.90 22.71 -15.29
CA LEU A 410 23.72 22.26 -14.55
C LEU A 410 22.48 23.14 -14.84
N ASP A 411 22.67 24.45 -14.98
CA ASP A 411 21.58 25.36 -15.36
C ASP A 411 21.08 25.06 -16.78
N ALA A 412 21.97 24.78 -17.74
CA ALA A 412 21.61 24.42 -19.11
C ALA A 412 20.90 23.06 -19.18
N ALA A 413 21.37 22.06 -18.41
CA ALA A 413 20.69 20.78 -18.26
C ALA A 413 19.27 20.95 -17.68
N GLY A 414 19.10 21.88 -16.74
CA GLY A 414 17.80 22.26 -16.19
C GLY A 414 16.87 22.91 -17.20
N VAL A 415 17.39 23.82 -18.05
CA VAL A 415 16.61 24.42 -19.15
C VAL A 415 16.15 23.36 -20.16
N CYS A 416 17.03 22.42 -20.50
CA CYS A 416 16.71 21.29 -21.38
C CYS A 416 15.57 20.45 -20.78
N LEU A 417 15.68 20.10 -19.49
CA LEU A 417 14.67 19.33 -18.80
C LEU A 417 13.31 20.05 -18.72
N ALA A 418 13.30 21.33 -18.34
CA ALA A 418 12.09 22.16 -18.33
C ALA A 418 11.42 22.24 -19.70
N SER A 419 12.20 22.33 -20.77
CA SER A 419 11.69 22.36 -22.15
C SER A 419 11.05 21.04 -22.54
N SER A 420 11.70 19.91 -22.25
CA SER A 420 11.16 18.58 -22.57
C SER A 420 9.84 18.28 -21.85
N THR A 421 9.76 18.61 -20.56
CA THR A 421 8.57 18.39 -19.73
C THR A 421 7.40 19.30 -20.14
N THR A 422 7.69 20.54 -20.54
CA THR A 422 6.70 21.45 -21.15
C THR A 422 6.15 20.89 -22.46
N ALA A 423 7.00 20.35 -23.33
CA ALA A 423 6.58 19.72 -24.58
C ALA A 423 5.73 18.48 -24.35
N LEU A 424 6.07 17.68 -23.32
CA LEU A 424 5.28 16.50 -22.92
C LEU A 424 3.87 16.88 -22.45
N VAL A 425 3.74 17.87 -21.57
CA VAL A 425 2.43 18.38 -21.14
C VAL A 425 1.65 19.00 -22.31
N THR A 426 2.33 19.71 -23.21
CA THR A 426 1.70 20.26 -24.41
C THR A 426 1.11 19.15 -25.29
N ALA A 427 1.81 18.03 -25.44
CA ALA A 427 1.29 16.86 -26.14
C ALA A 427 0.06 16.26 -25.45
N ALA A 428 0.07 16.12 -24.12
CA ALA A 428 -1.08 15.64 -23.36
C ALA A 428 -2.30 16.57 -23.50
N LYS A 429 -2.11 17.89 -23.30
CA LYS A 429 -3.15 18.92 -23.46
C LYS A 429 -3.67 19.01 -24.91
N GLY A 430 -2.84 18.70 -25.90
CA GLY A 430 -3.24 18.61 -27.30
C GLY A 430 -4.17 17.43 -27.60
N ALA A 431 -3.99 16.28 -26.92
CA ALA A 431 -4.89 15.13 -27.04
C ALA A 431 -6.17 15.26 -26.20
N ALA A 432 -6.10 15.95 -25.06
CA ALA A 432 -7.24 16.20 -24.19
C ALA A 432 -7.28 17.68 -23.76
N PRO A 433 -8.02 18.54 -24.47
CA PRO A 433 -8.23 19.92 -24.06
C PRO A 433 -8.82 19.99 -22.66
N GLY A 434 -8.22 20.80 -21.78
CA GLY A 434 -8.60 20.87 -20.36
C GLY A 434 -7.86 19.88 -19.45
N CYS A 435 -6.88 19.13 -19.98
CA CYS A 435 -6.04 18.25 -19.16
C CYS A 435 -5.33 19.03 -18.04
N VAL A 436 -5.49 18.57 -16.80
CA VAL A 436 -4.78 19.10 -15.63
C VAL A 436 -3.39 18.49 -15.57
N SER A 437 -2.36 19.33 -15.68
CA SER A 437 -0.96 18.91 -15.66
C SER A 437 -0.39 18.87 -14.25
N HIS A 438 0.27 17.77 -13.92
CA HIS A 438 0.94 17.56 -12.65
C HIS A 438 2.43 17.34 -12.90
N LEU A 439 3.27 17.80 -11.96
CA LEU A 439 4.71 17.59 -11.98
C LEU A 439 5.14 16.92 -10.68
N LEU A 440 5.76 15.75 -10.76
CA LEU A 440 6.36 15.09 -9.60
C LEU A 440 7.81 15.55 -9.40
N THR A 441 8.20 15.84 -8.17
CA THR A 441 9.61 16.03 -7.80
C THR A 441 9.97 15.20 -6.57
N TYR A 442 11.00 14.38 -6.73
CA TYR A 442 11.54 13.53 -5.69
C TYR A 442 12.63 14.27 -4.90
N LEU A 443 12.26 14.82 -3.75
CA LEU A 443 13.09 15.73 -2.98
C LEU A 443 14.41 15.10 -2.46
N PRO A 444 14.45 13.84 -1.99
CA PRO A 444 15.66 13.24 -1.42
C PRO A 444 16.86 13.26 -2.35
N THR A 445 16.66 12.97 -3.64
CA THR A 445 17.74 13.02 -4.63
C THR A 445 18.01 14.45 -5.11
N VAL A 446 16.97 15.24 -5.36
CA VAL A 446 17.09 16.59 -5.92
C VAL A 446 17.75 17.57 -4.94
N LEU A 447 17.51 17.39 -3.64
CA LEU A 447 17.98 18.22 -2.55
C LEU A 447 19.02 17.51 -1.67
N GLU A 448 19.72 16.51 -2.21
CA GLU A 448 20.80 15.82 -1.49
C GLU A 448 21.79 16.84 -0.91
N ALA A 449 21.98 16.83 0.41
CA ALA A 449 22.84 17.81 1.10
C ALA A 449 24.29 17.82 0.58
N LYS A 450 24.78 16.67 0.10
CA LYS A 450 26.11 16.53 -0.50
C LYS A 450 26.19 17.10 -1.92
N ALA A 451 25.06 17.33 -2.59
CA ALA A 451 24.98 17.84 -3.96
C ALA A 451 24.08 19.10 -4.05
N PRO A 452 24.42 20.21 -3.36
CA PRO A 452 23.55 21.38 -3.22
C PRO A 452 23.17 22.06 -4.56
N GLU A 453 23.97 21.83 -5.61
CA GLU A 453 23.75 22.37 -6.95
C GLU A 453 22.88 21.44 -7.84
N ALA A 454 22.56 20.21 -7.41
CA ALA A 454 21.80 19.24 -8.22
C ALA A 454 20.41 19.75 -8.63
N LYS A 455 19.75 20.51 -7.75
CA LYS A 455 18.47 21.19 -7.99
C LYS A 455 18.47 22.11 -9.23
N ARG A 456 19.63 22.56 -9.72
CA ARG A 456 19.71 23.34 -10.97
C ARG A 456 19.30 22.51 -12.17
N ALA A 457 19.79 21.27 -12.23
CA ALA A 457 19.50 20.34 -13.32
C ALA A 457 18.15 19.62 -13.12
N ASN A 458 17.81 19.24 -11.88
CA ASN A 458 16.67 18.33 -11.60
C ASN A 458 15.48 18.97 -10.88
N MET A 459 15.53 20.27 -10.59
CA MET A 459 14.36 21.07 -10.21
C MET A 459 14.50 22.47 -10.82
N PRO A 460 14.51 22.58 -12.16
CA PRO A 460 14.76 23.84 -12.84
C PRO A 460 13.70 24.90 -12.52
N VAL A 461 14.10 26.17 -12.51
CA VAL A 461 13.17 27.30 -12.29
C VAL A 461 12.11 27.44 -13.38
N GLY A 462 12.32 26.82 -14.55
CA GLY A 462 11.30 26.72 -15.61
C GLY A 462 10.06 25.92 -15.20
N TRP A 463 10.12 25.17 -14.09
CA TRP A 463 8.96 24.50 -13.50
C TRP A 463 8.17 25.38 -12.54
N ALA A 464 8.65 26.59 -12.20
CA ALA A 464 7.96 27.46 -11.27
C ALA A 464 6.54 27.79 -11.76
N SER A 465 5.63 27.97 -10.80
CA SER A 465 4.23 28.31 -11.04
C SER A 465 4.13 29.53 -11.98
N PRO A 466 3.26 29.48 -13.01
CA PRO A 466 2.21 28.48 -13.27
C PRO A 466 2.57 27.46 -14.38
N ALA A 467 3.81 26.98 -14.48
CA ALA A 467 4.22 26.08 -15.56
C ALA A 467 3.39 24.78 -15.64
N PHE A 468 3.01 24.23 -14.49
CA PHE A 468 2.08 23.12 -14.33
C PHE A 468 0.86 23.57 -13.55
N ASP A 469 -0.23 22.80 -13.61
CA ASP A 469 -1.44 23.12 -12.84
C ASP A 469 -1.27 22.70 -11.36
N VAL A 470 -0.58 21.59 -11.10
CA VAL A 470 -0.34 21.03 -9.75
C VAL A 470 1.12 20.57 -9.58
N LEU A 471 1.74 20.90 -8.44
CA LEU A 471 3.04 20.36 -8.03
C LEU A 471 2.85 19.18 -7.07
N GLN A 472 3.50 18.06 -7.33
CA GLN A 472 3.48 16.88 -6.45
C GLN A 472 4.87 16.70 -5.83
N LEU A 473 4.91 16.71 -4.50
CA LEU A 473 6.14 16.48 -3.75
C LEU A 473 6.16 15.04 -3.23
N GLU A 474 7.33 14.42 -3.31
CA GLU A 474 7.58 13.09 -2.79
C GLU A 474 8.94 13.04 -2.09
N ASP A 475 8.99 12.41 -0.92
CA ASP A 475 10.20 12.37 -0.09
C ASP A 475 10.31 11.12 0.80
N TYR A 476 9.78 9.99 0.33
CA TYR A 476 9.62 8.80 1.15
C TYR A 476 10.92 8.20 1.71
N ASP A 477 12.10 8.41 1.09
CA ASP A 477 13.37 7.97 1.67
C ASP A 477 13.65 8.68 3.01
N TRP A 478 13.32 9.96 3.13
CA TRP A 478 13.45 10.69 4.40
C TRP A 478 12.38 10.24 5.39
N VAL A 479 11.14 10.07 4.92
CA VAL A 479 10.02 9.61 5.76
C VAL A 479 10.30 8.25 6.37
N THR A 480 10.69 7.27 5.56
CA THR A 480 10.95 5.89 6.01
C THR A 480 12.23 5.76 6.84
N ALA A 481 13.14 6.74 6.75
CA ALA A 481 14.30 6.89 7.63
C ALA A 481 13.98 7.64 8.94
N GLY A 482 12.77 8.19 9.10
CA GLY A 482 12.37 8.99 10.26
C GLY A 482 12.92 10.43 10.25
N ASP A 483 13.43 10.91 9.13
CA ASP A 483 14.03 12.24 8.97
C ASP A 483 12.99 13.31 8.57
N SER A 484 12.06 13.55 9.49
CA SER A 484 11.01 14.57 9.31
C SER A 484 11.55 16.00 9.15
N ALA A 485 12.77 16.27 9.64
CA ALA A 485 13.42 17.57 9.49
C ALA A 485 13.80 17.83 8.03
N SER A 486 14.44 16.86 7.37
CA SER A 486 14.75 16.96 5.93
C SER A 486 13.50 17.10 5.08
N SER A 487 12.41 16.39 5.40
CA SER A 487 11.11 16.59 4.75
C SER A 487 10.59 18.03 4.86
N ALA A 488 10.56 18.59 6.08
CA ALA A 488 10.08 19.96 6.30
C ALA A 488 10.95 21.01 5.58
N GLU A 489 12.27 20.86 5.66
CA GLU A 489 13.22 21.74 4.96
C GLU A 489 13.11 21.62 3.44
N GLY A 490 13.02 20.39 2.93
CA GLY A 490 12.89 20.11 1.50
C GLY A 490 11.62 20.71 0.89
N VAL A 491 10.50 20.57 1.59
CA VAL A 491 9.23 21.22 1.22
C VAL A 491 9.38 22.74 1.18
N ALA A 492 10.01 23.35 2.20
CA ALA A 492 10.23 24.79 2.23
C ALA A 492 11.11 25.28 1.07
N VAL A 493 12.17 24.53 0.73
CA VAL A 493 13.04 24.83 -0.41
C VAL A 493 12.28 24.70 -1.73
N ALA A 494 11.49 23.64 -1.92
CA ALA A 494 10.68 23.46 -3.11
C ALA A 494 9.64 24.58 -3.28
N PHE A 495 8.97 24.97 -2.18
CA PHE A 495 8.03 26.10 -2.17
C PHE A 495 8.71 27.42 -2.54
N ALA A 496 9.83 27.76 -1.91
CA ALA A 496 10.57 28.98 -2.20
C ALA A 496 11.10 29.03 -3.64
N ARG A 497 11.42 27.85 -4.22
CA ARG A 497 11.97 27.75 -5.57
C ARG A 497 10.93 27.74 -6.67
N LEU A 498 9.79 27.08 -6.47
CA LEU A 498 8.78 26.84 -7.50
C LEU A 498 7.49 27.65 -7.30
N GLY A 499 7.18 28.14 -6.10
CA GLY A 499 6.12 29.11 -5.86
C GLY A 499 4.69 28.62 -6.09
N TYR A 500 4.43 27.32 -6.04
CA TYR A 500 3.05 26.78 -6.11
C TYR A 500 2.33 27.04 -4.79
N PRO A 501 1.12 27.63 -4.80
CA PRO A 501 0.35 27.80 -3.59
C PRO A 501 -0.11 26.43 -3.06
N VAL A 502 -0.39 26.32 -1.76
CA VAL A 502 -0.56 25.02 -1.08
C VAL A 502 -1.76 24.23 -1.62
N GLU A 503 -2.83 24.93 -2.02
CA GLU A 503 -4.02 24.36 -2.67
C GLU A 503 -3.77 23.87 -4.10
N ARG A 504 -2.57 24.07 -4.65
CA ARG A 504 -2.09 23.48 -5.92
C ARG A 504 -0.90 22.55 -5.70
N GLN A 505 -0.77 22.01 -4.50
CA GLN A 505 0.20 20.99 -4.17
C GLN A 505 -0.50 19.68 -3.82
N HIS A 506 0.07 18.57 -4.29
CA HIS A 506 -0.20 17.24 -3.72
C HIS A 506 1.07 16.72 -3.03
N TYR A 507 0.90 15.73 -2.17
CA TYR A 507 1.99 15.06 -1.47
C TYR A 507 1.87 13.53 -1.56
N LEU A 508 2.97 12.85 -1.85
CA LEU A 508 3.07 11.38 -1.86
C LEU A 508 3.95 10.98 -0.67
N SER A 509 3.37 10.32 0.33
CA SER A 509 4.07 10.05 1.60
C SER A 509 4.95 8.78 1.58
N GLY A 510 4.70 7.86 0.65
CA GLY A 510 5.55 6.67 0.42
C GLY A 510 4.91 5.31 0.72
N PHE A 511 5.74 4.27 0.58
CA PHE A 511 5.44 2.84 0.76
C PHE A 511 6.51 2.17 1.60
N VAL A 512 6.14 1.00 2.10
CA VAL A 512 7.08 0.03 2.65
C VAL A 512 7.61 -0.88 1.53
N LEU A 513 8.90 -0.78 1.23
CA LEU A 513 9.54 -1.57 0.18
C LEU A 513 9.43 -3.08 0.44
N LYS A 514 9.79 -3.54 1.66
CA LYS A 514 9.82 -4.96 2.02
C LYS A 514 8.83 -5.31 3.13
N PRO A 515 8.18 -6.50 3.10
CA PRO A 515 7.17 -6.87 4.11
C PRO A 515 7.67 -6.85 5.57
N ASP A 516 8.95 -7.16 5.78
CA ASP A 516 9.59 -7.14 7.12
C ASP A 516 9.82 -5.73 7.67
N GLN A 517 9.56 -4.69 6.88
CA GLN A 517 9.69 -3.28 7.24
C GLN A 517 8.34 -2.62 7.54
N ALA A 518 7.26 -3.39 7.73
CA ALA A 518 5.89 -2.88 7.92
C ALA A 518 5.73 -1.80 9.03
N VAL A 519 6.65 -1.74 9.99
CA VAL A 519 6.72 -0.66 11.00
C VAL A 519 6.82 0.75 10.38
N GLN A 520 7.36 0.87 9.17
CA GLN A 520 7.50 2.14 8.44
C GLN A 520 6.15 2.77 8.07
N TRP A 521 5.05 2.00 8.03
CA TRP A 521 3.71 2.55 7.80
C TRP A 521 3.32 3.64 8.79
N GLY A 522 3.76 3.55 10.05
CA GLY A 522 3.52 4.60 11.03
C GLY A 522 4.20 5.93 10.70
N LEU A 523 5.37 5.89 10.07
CA LEU A 523 6.08 7.08 9.61
C LEU A 523 5.42 7.69 8.37
N ILE A 524 5.02 6.83 7.44
CA ILE A 524 4.32 7.20 6.20
C ILE A 524 2.98 7.88 6.52
N GLU A 525 2.22 7.32 7.46
CA GLU A 525 0.95 7.89 7.91
C GLU A 525 1.16 9.24 8.61
N ALA A 526 2.17 9.35 9.49
CA ALA A 526 2.49 10.60 10.14
C ALA A 526 2.89 11.70 9.12
N ALA A 527 3.65 11.35 8.08
CA ALA A 527 4.02 12.28 7.01
C ALA A 527 2.79 12.73 6.20
N ALA A 528 1.86 11.81 5.90
CA ALA A 528 0.60 12.14 5.25
C ALA A 528 -0.24 13.11 6.09
N ALA A 529 -0.36 12.87 7.40
CA ALA A 529 -1.07 13.76 8.32
C ALA A 529 -0.44 15.17 8.37
N VAL A 530 0.90 15.27 8.41
CA VAL A 530 1.62 16.56 8.37
C VAL A 530 1.32 17.32 7.08
N ALA A 531 1.30 16.64 5.93
CA ALA A 531 0.97 17.27 4.66
C ALA A 531 -0.48 17.75 4.60
N ARG A 532 -1.43 16.96 5.11
CA ARG A 532 -2.84 17.36 5.21
C ARG A 532 -3.02 18.56 6.14
N ALA A 533 -2.36 18.58 7.30
CA ALA A 533 -2.39 19.71 8.23
C ALA A 533 -1.81 21.00 7.64
N ARG A 534 -0.88 20.90 6.68
CA ARG A 534 -0.39 22.05 5.90
C ARG A 534 -1.44 22.61 4.92
N GLY A 535 -2.46 21.83 4.57
CA GLY A 535 -3.52 22.22 3.63
C GLY A 535 -3.22 21.90 2.16
N VAL A 536 -2.39 20.88 1.87
CA VAL A 536 -2.21 20.42 0.48
C VAL A 536 -3.53 19.89 -0.08
N ALA A 537 -3.77 20.04 -1.38
CA ALA A 537 -5.06 19.70 -1.98
C ALA A 537 -5.36 18.19 -1.94
N GLU A 538 -4.36 17.34 -2.16
CA GLU A 538 -4.48 15.89 -2.05
C GLU A 538 -3.21 15.28 -1.45
N THR A 539 -3.38 14.22 -0.67
CA THR A 539 -2.27 13.43 -0.10
C THR A 539 -2.45 11.97 -0.47
N PHE A 540 -1.40 11.33 -0.95
CA PHE A 540 -1.42 9.98 -1.52
C PHE A 540 -0.53 9.05 -0.70
N LEU A 541 -1.04 7.84 -0.44
CA LEU A 541 -0.19 6.70 -0.13
C LEU A 541 0.30 6.11 -1.46
N TRP A 542 1.60 5.93 -1.58
CA TRP A 542 2.22 5.24 -2.72
C TRP A 542 2.85 3.99 -2.14
N ALA A 543 2.30 2.76 -2.25
CA ALA A 543 1.29 2.35 -3.21
C ALA A 543 0.34 1.22 -2.74
N LEU A 544 -0.76 1.07 -3.48
CA LEU A 544 -1.83 0.09 -3.26
C LEU A 544 -1.33 -1.36 -3.12
N PRO A 545 -0.37 -1.87 -3.91
CA PRO A 545 0.13 -3.23 -3.74
C PRO A 545 0.71 -3.48 -2.33
N GLN A 546 1.45 -2.52 -1.78
CA GLN A 546 2.04 -2.62 -0.45
C GLN A 546 0.98 -2.44 0.64
N VAL A 547 -0.01 -1.57 0.43
CA VAL A 547 -1.19 -1.45 1.31
C VAL A 547 -1.91 -2.80 1.42
N MET A 548 -2.18 -3.46 0.28
CA MET A 548 -2.82 -4.78 0.24
C MET A 548 -1.94 -5.84 0.91
N ARG A 549 -0.65 -5.90 0.56
CA ARG A 549 0.31 -6.88 1.07
C ARG A 549 0.45 -6.85 2.59
N ASP A 550 0.60 -5.66 3.17
CA ASP A 550 0.92 -5.48 4.59
C ASP A 550 -0.33 -5.34 5.47
N GLY A 551 -1.51 -5.30 4.87
CA GLY A 551 -2.77 -5.15 5.60
C GLY A 551 -3.00 -3.75 6.14
N PHE A 552 -2.48 -2.71 5.48
CA PHE A 552 -2.60 -1.34 5.96
C PHE A 552 -4.03 -0.80 5.80
N VAL A 553 -4.60 -0.29 6.89
CA VAL A 553 -5.91 0.36 6.95
C VAL A 553 -5.76 1.74 7.57
N HIS A 554 -6.33 2.75 6.90
CA HIS A 554 -6.40 4.14 7.39
C HIS A 554 -7.80 4.47 7.90
N PHE A 555 -7.88 5.34 8.90
CA PHE A 555 -9.11 5.92 9.41
C PHE A 555 -8.93 7.43 9.57
N ASP A 556 -9.85 8.21 9.00
CA ASP A 556 -9.92 9.65 9.28
C ASP A 556 -10.45 9.86 10.69
N THR A 557 -9.57 10.29 11.59
CA THR A 557 -9.96 10.71 12.94
C THR A 557 -10.48 12.16 12.98
N GLU A 558 -10.35 12.91 11.88
CA GLU A 558 -10.74 14.33 11.80
C GLU A 558 -12.25 14.55 11.58
N GLN A 559 -12.97 13.57 11.02
CA GLN A 559 -14.45 13.63 10.94
C GLN A 559 -15.14 13.20 12.24
N GLU A 560 -14.38 12.72 13.23
CA GLU A 560 -14.83 12.46 14.60
C GLU A 560 -14.55 13.65 15.54
N ASP A 561 -14.53 14.88 15.02
CA ASP A 561 -14.47 16.04 15.91
C ASP A 561 -15.70 16.06 16.86
N ALA A 562 -15.36 15.89 18.14
CA ALA A 562 -16.18 15.97 19.36
C ALA A 562 -16.96 14.74 19.82
N VAL A 563 -16.39 13.55 19.71
CA VAL A 563 -16.40 12.68 20.90
C VAL A 563 -15.08 12.93 21.61
N ASP A 564 -15.08 13.79 22.63
CA ASP A 564 -14.00 13.77 23.62
C ASP A 564 -13.90 12.34 24.14
N ALA A 565 -12.95 11.57 23.62
CA ALA A 565 -12.78 10.14 23.93
C ALA A 565 -12.43 9.93 25.41
N PHE A 566 -12.14 11.02 26.12
CA PHE A 566 -11.91 11.06 27.55
C PHE A 566 -12.49 12.35 28.13
N ASP A 567 -13.38 12.21 29.09
CA ASP A 567 -13.83 13.33 29.91
C ASP A 567 -13.04 13.33 31.23
N ASP A 568 -12.36 14.43 31.55
CA ASP A 568 -11.49 14.53 32.73
C ASP A 568 -12.26 14.72 34.06
N VAL A 569 -13.15 13.76 34.35
CA VAL A 569 -13.96 13.69 35.56
C VAL A 569 -13.70 12.39 36.30
N LEU A 570 -13.75 12.43 37.63
CA LEU A 570 -13.63 11.24 38.47
C LEU A 570 -14.96 10.49 38.50
N PHE A 571 -14.89 9.15 38.56
CA PHE A 571 -16.05 8.30 38.80
C PHE A 571 -16.78 8.77 40.08
N PRO A 572 -18.11 9.01 40.02
CA PRO A 572 -18.79 9.85 41.01
C PRO A 572 -19.21 9.11 42.29
N LEU A 573 -18.98 7.80 42.37
CA LEU A 573 -19.42 6.95 43.46
C LEU A 573 -18.21 6.33 44.17
N GLU A 574 -18.29 6.24 45.50
CA GLU A 574 -17.30 5.47 46.26
C GLU A 574 -17.41 3.99 45.88
N LEU A 575 -16.27 3.35 45.60
CA LEU A 575 -16.24 1.94 45.29
C LEU A 575 -16.68 1.14 46.52
N GLY A 576 -17.68 0.28 46.34
CA GLY A 576 -18.16 -0.59 47.40
C GLY A 576 -17.07 -1.54 47.89
N ARG A 577 -17.18 -2.02 49.13
CA ARG A 577 -16.26 -3.04 49.69
C ARG A 577 -16.19 -4.35 48.88
N GLU A 578 -17.15 -4.56 47.98
CA GLU A 578 -17.28 -5.74 47.13
C GLU A 578 -16.79 -5.48 45.69
N ALA A 579 -16.20 -4.31 45.39
CA ALA A 579 -15.67 -4.01 44.06
C ALA A 579 -14.53 -4.97 43.67
N GLU A 580 -14.55 -5.44 42.43
CA GLU A 580 -13.54 -6.36 41.89
C GLU A 580 -12.52 -5.60 41.04
N VAL A 581 -11.24 -5.95 41.17
CA VAL A 581 -10.13 -5.42 40.36
C VAL A 581 -9.31 -6.59 39.85
N ALA A 582 -9.19 -6.71 38.53
CA ALA A 582 -8.53 -7.83 37.85
C ALA A 582 -7.55 -7.34 36.78
N PRO A 583 -6.24 -7.35 37.06
CA PRO A 583 -5.18 -7.14 36.07
C PRO A 583 -5.03 -8.34 35.13
N GLU A 584 -4.93 -8.09 33.82
CA GLU A 584 -4.80 -9.11 32.78
C GLU A 584 -3.57 -8.86 31.87
N PHE A 585 -2.91 -9.94 31.43
CA PHE A 585 -1.89 -9.91 30.39
C PHE A 585 -2.35 -10.74 29.18
N SER A 586 -2.01 -10.29 27.97
CA SER A 586 -2.20 -11.10 26.75
C SER A 586 -0.93 -11.87 26.43
N THR A 587 -0.89 -13.18 26.75
CA THR A 587 0.23 -14.08 26.42
C THR A 587 -0.25 -15.30 25.64
N ALA A 588 0.27 -15.49 24.43
CA ALA A 588 0.05 -16.71 23.66
C ALA A 588 0.99 -17.81 24.16
N ILE A 589 0.44 -18.97 24.50
CA ILE A 589 1.21 -20.14 24.95
C ILE A 589 1.10 -21.24 23.90
N LEU A 590 2.24 -21.64 23.35
CA LEU A 590 2.37 -22.74 22.39
C LEU A 590 2.97 -23.94 23.11
N THR A 591 2.17 -24.98 23.31
CA THR A 591 2.62 -26.24 23.92
C THR A 591 2.92 -27.26 22.83
N SER A 592 4.17 -27.69 22.74
CA SER A 592 4.61 -28.73 21.82
C SER A 592 4.09 -30.12 22.24
N ALA A 593 4.03 -31.07 21.30
CA ALA A 593 3.61 -32.45 21.56
C ALA A 593 4.50 -33.19 22.59
N GLY A 594 5.71 -32.69 22.87
CA GLY A 594 6.60 -33.20 23.92
C GLY A 594 6.41 -32.53 25.30
N GLY A 595 5.39 -31.68 25.47
CA GLY A 595 5.07 -31.01 26.74
C GLY A 595 5.89 -29.75 27.06
N ARG A 596 6.72 -29.25 26.12
CA ARG A 596 7.45 -27.97 26.28
C ARG A 596 6.61 -26.80 25.81
N GLU A 597 6.65 -25.69 26.54
CA GLU A 597 5.94 -24.45 26.22
C GLU A 597 6.88 -23.38 25.66
N ALA A 598 6.42 -22.67 24.63
CA ALA A 598 6.93 -21.37 24.20
C ALA A 598 5.86 -20.30 24.49
N ARG A 599 6.27 -19.14 25.03
CA ARG A 599 5.36 -18.06 25.45
C ARG A 599 5.70 -16.79 24.69
N ASN A 600 4.68 -16.14 24.11
CA ASN A 600 4.82 -14.86 23.43
C ASN A 600 3.88 -13.83 24.09
N ALA A 601 4.46 -12.86 24.80
CA ALA A 601 3.72 -11.79 25.46
C ALA A 601 3.38 -10.70 24.44
N ALA A 602 2.08 -10.52 24.15
CA ALA A 602 1.61 -9.49 23.22
C ALA A 602 1.50 -8.10 23.87
N TRP A 603 1.34 -8.04 25.20
CA TRP A 603 1.32 -6.80 25.97
C TRP A 603 2.51 -6.75 26.93
N ALA A 604 3.23 -5.62 26.92
CA ALA A 604 4.33 -5.36 27.84
C ALA A 604 3.84 -5.07 29.28
N GLU A 605 2.70 -4.40 29.41
CA GLU A 605 2.08 -4.06 30.69
C GLU A 605 0.75 -4.81 30.86
N ALA A 606 0.30 -4.97 32.10
CA ALA A 606 -1.05 -5.46 32.38
C ALA A 606 -2.10 -4.44 31.89
N ARG A 607 -3.32 -4.91 31.67
CA ARG A 607 -4.50 -4.07 31.52
C ARG A 607 -5.49 -4.42 32.62
N THR A 608 -5.99 -3.43 33.34
CA THR A 608 -6.85 -3.68 34.50
C THR A 608 -8.32 -3.60 34.10
N SER A 609 -9.11 -4.56 34.57
CA SER A 609 -10.57 -4.54 34.53
C SER A 609 -11.12 -4.36 35.94
N TYR A 610 -12.26 -3.68 36.04
CA TYR A 610 -12.91 -3.35 37.30
C TYR A 610 -14.38 -3.75 37.21
N ASP A 611 -14.96 -4.26 38.30
CA ASP A 611 -16.42 -4.31 38.46
C ASP A 611 -16.82 -3.44 39.67
N VAL A 612 -17.47 -2.32 39.38
CA VAL A 612 -17.86 -1.32 40.38
C VAL A 612 -19.34 -1.40 40.75
N GLY A 613 -20.07 -2.40 40.24
CA GLY A 613 -21.48 -2.64 40.54
C GLY A 613 -21.74 -3.11 41.97
N PRO A 614 -20.98 -4.11 42.48
CA PRO A 614 -21.17 -4.64 43.83
C PRO A 614 -21.05 -3.56 44.91
N GLY A 615 -22.15 -3.28 45.61
CA GLY A 615 -22.24 -2.28 46.68
C GLY A 615 -23.15 -1.09 46.37
N LEU A 616 -23.58 -0.90 45.13
CA LEU A 616 -24.54 0.14 44.74
C LEU A 616 -25.97 -0.29 45.08
N ARG A 617 -26.46 0.12 46.26
CA ARG A 617 -27.74 -0.37 46.84
C ARG A 617 -28.81 0.71 47.06
N SER A 618 -28.48 1.99 46.88
CA SER A 618 -29.43 3.09 47.06
C SER A 618 -30.01 3.57 45.73
N GLU A 619 -31.28 4.00 45.73
CA GLU A 619 -31.91 4.60 44.54
C GLU A 619 -31.17 5.87 44.06
N ALA A 620 -30.55 6.61 44.99
CA ALA A 620 -29.78 7.81 44.68
C ALA A 620 -28.49 7.48 43.90
N ASP A 621 -27.72 6.47 44.33
CA ASP A 621 -26.48 6.08 43.65
C ASP A 621 -26.75 5.54 42.25
N ILE A 622 -27.84 4.77 42.07
CA ILE A 622 -28.28 4.32 40.75
C ILE A 622 -28.66 5.50 39.85
N GLY A 623 -29.29 6.54 40.40
CA GLY A 623 -29.57 7.78 39.68
C GLY A 623 -28.30 8.48 39.19
N VAL A 624 -27.29 8.60 40.05
CA VAL A 624 -25.98 9.17 39.72
C VAL A 624 -25.26 8.34 38.66
N LEU A 625 -25.25 7.01 38.79
CA LEU A 625 -24.62 6.10 37.83
C LEU A 625 -25.28 6.18 36.44
N LEU A 626 -26.62 6.18 36.37
CA LEU A 626 -27.34 6.31 35.10
C LEU A 626 -27.07 7.65 34.41
N ALA A 627 -26.98 8.74 35.19
CA ALA A 627 -26.64 10.05 34.66
C ALA A 627 -25.21 10.07 34.12
N PHE A 628 -24.26 9.52 34.87
CA PHE A 628 -22.85 9.42 34.47
C PHE A 628 -22.66 8.55 33.22
N PHE A 629 -23.29 7.37 33.16
CA PHE A 629 -23.26 6.47 32.00
C PHE A 629 -23.77 7.14 30.72
N ARG A 630 -24.89 7.88 30.81
CA ARG A 630 -25.44 8.64 29.67
C ARG A 630 -24.51 9.77 29.24
N ALA A 631 -23.91 10.48 30.19
CA ALA A 631 -22.96 11.55 29.89
C ALA A 631 -21.68 11.05 29.21
N ARG A 632 -21.31 9.77 29.37
CA ARG A 632 -20.16 9.12 28.71
C ARG A 632 -20.52 8.37 27.43
N MET A 633 -21.81 8.31 27.08
CA MET A 633 -22.31 7.59 25.90
C MET A 633 -21.89 6.11 25.87
N GLY A 634 -22.04 5.42 27.00
CA GLY A 634 -21.65 4.01 27.10
C GLY A 634 -20.13 3.84 27.10
N ALA A 635 -19.61 2.96 26.23
CA ALA A 635 -18.18 2.69 26.12
C ALA A 635 -17.41 3.80 25.37
N ALA A 636 -18.08 4.79 24.80
CA ALA A 636 -17.48 5.77 23.90
C ALA A 636 -16.51 6.76 24.57
N ARG A 637 -16.77 7.18 25.82
CA ARG A 637 -15.93 8.18 26.52
C ARG A 637 -15.35 7.63 27.82
N GLY A 638 -14.03 7.72 27.95
CA GLY A 638 -13.30 7.39 29.16
C GLY A 638 -13.43 8.46 30.25
N PHE A 639 -13.03 8.11 31.46
CA PHE A 639 -13.03 8.94 32.65
C PHE A 639 -12.01 8.42 33.67
N ARG A 640 -11.78 9.18 34.75
CA ARG A 640 -10.85 8.80 35.82
C ARG A 640 -11.51 7.86 36.82
N LEU A 641 -10.81 6.79 37.20
CA LEU A 641 -11.19 5.93 38.32
C LEU A 641 -10.07 5.92 39.36
N ARG A 642 -10.43 6.13 40.63
CA ARG A 642 -9.50 5.87 41.73
C ARG A 642 -9.45 4.37 42.00
N ASP A 643 -8.36 3.72 41.64
CA ASP A 643 -8.15 2.32 42.00
C ASP A 643 -8.07 2.20 43.53
N PRO A 644 -8.83 1.30 44.19
CA PRO A 644 -8.83 1.19 45.64
C PRO A 644 -7.59 0.48 46.20
N PHE A 645 -6.83 -0.24 45.36
CA PHE A 645 -5.66 -1.02 45.74
C PHE A 645 -4.34 -0.42 45.24
N ASP A 646 -4.40 0.42 44.19
CA ASP A 646 -3.21 0.90 43.48
C ASP A 646 -3.36 2.36 43.00
N PHE A 647 -3.24 3.32 43.92
CA PHE A 647 -3.51 4.74 43.64
C PHE A 647 -2.45 5.73 44.08
N ASP A 648 -1.37 5.26 44.70
CA ASP A 648 -0.28 6.11 45.18
C ASP A 648 1.07 5.53 44.79
N ALA A 649 2.06 6.40 44.70
CA ALA A 649 3.44 6.05 44.41
C ALA A 649 4.33 6.85 45.37
N VAL A 650 5.30 6.17 46.00
CA VAL A 650 6.12 6.75 47.08
C VAL A 650 7.58 6.56 46.73
N GLY A 651 8.28 7.66 46.52
CA GLY A 651 9.72 7.71 46.28
C GLY A 651 10.17 7.06 44.96
N GLU A 652 9.32 7.05 43.94
CA GLU A 652 9.62 6.45 42.63
C GLU A 652 10.75 7.19 41.94
N VAL A 653 11.74 6.45 41.41
CA VAL A 653 12.82 7.04 40.62
C VAL A 653 12.28 7.31 39.21
N VAL A 654 12.13 8.59 38.86
CA VAL A 654 11.60 9.03 37.56
C VAL A 654 12.70 9.43 36.57
N GLY A 655 13.95 9.47 37.02
CA GLY A 655 15.11 9.69 36.16
C GLY A 655 16.40 10.01 36.91
N VAL A 656 17.48 10.20 36.14
CA VAL A 656 18.79 10.63 36.63
C VAL A 656 19.23 11.84 35.82
N GLY A 657 19.74 12.87 36.51
CA GLY A 657 20.25 14.07 35.89
C GLY A 657 21.42 13.79 34.96
N ASP A 658 21.39 14.43 33.79
CA ASP A 658 22.45 14.48 32.78
C ASP A 658 22.98 15.91 32.56
N GLY A 659 22.47 16.89 33.32
CA GLY A 659 22.79 18.31 33.18
C GLY A 659 22.01 19.04 32.09
N VAL A 660 21.12 18.37 31.34
CA VAL A 660 20.38 18.94 30.20
C VAL A 660 18.86 18.68 30.32
N LEU A 661 18.45 17.45 30.60
CA LEU A 661 17.06 17.02 30.67
C LEU A 661 16.35 17.64 31.89
N ARG A 662 15.16 18.19 31.65
CA ARG A 662 14.30 18.81 32.68
C ARG A 662 12.95 18.15 32.85
N ARG A 663 12.57 17.27 31.92
CA ARG A 663 11.24 16.70 31.80
C ARG A 663 11.29 15.21 32.08
N PHE A 664 10.55 14.76 33.08
CA PHE A 664 10.55 13.39 33.57
C PHE A 664 9.13 12.85 33.62
N ALA A 665 8.94 11.62 33.14
CA ALA A 665 7.65 10.94 33.17
C ALA A 665 7.36 10.44 34.58
N LEU A 666 6.15 10.66 35.09
CA LEU A 666 5.70 9.93 36.29
C LEU A 666 5.52 8.45 35.96
N VAL A 667 6.20 7.61 36.70
CA VAL A 667 6.14 6.16 36.58
C VAL A 667 5.92 5.53 37.95
N LYS A 668 5.27 4.37 37.97
CA LYS A 668 5.19 3.51 39.15
C LYS A 668 5.88 2.18 38.86
N SER A 669 6.73 1.73 39.79
CA SER A 669 7.53 0.52 39.61
C SER A 669 6.89 -0.68 40.28
N TYR A 670 6.79 -1.80 39.55
CA TYR A 670 6.39 -3.12 40.06
C TYR A 670 7.54 -4.10 39.86
N GLY A 671 8.58 -3.98 40.69
CA GLY A 671 9.83 -4.74 40.52
C GLY A 671 10.61 -4.25 39.31
N ALA A 672 10.77 -5.11 38.29
CA ALA A 672 11.48 -4.76 37.06
C ALA A 672 10.58 -4.12 35.98
N MET A 673 9.27 -4.03 36.23
CA MET A 673 8.30 -3.41 35.33
C MET A 673 8.03 -1.98 35.77
N GLU A 674 8.02 -1.05 34.81
CA GLU A 674 7.62 0.34 35.03
C GLU A 674 6.28 0.57 34.32
N ARG A 675 5.36 1.26 34.99
CA ARG A 675 4.07 1.67 34.42
C ARG A 675 4.04 3.18 34.27
N ARG A 676 3.64 3.66 33.10
CA ARG A 676 3.44 5.09 32.86
C ARG A 676 2.18 5.59 33.57
N ILE A 677 2.30 6.71 34.31
CA ILE A 677 1.18 7.34 35.01
C ILE A 677 0.79 8.66 34.35
N THR A 678 -0.33 8.67 33.61
CA THR A 678 -0.78 9.82 32.81
C THR A 678 -1.74 10.76 33.54
N ARG A 679 -2.40 10.28 34.60
CA ARG A 679 -3.44 11.01 35.36
C ARG A 679 -3.07 11.17 36.85
N PRO A 680 -1.98 11.90 37.19
CA PRO A 680 -1.68 12.23 38.58
C PRO A 680 -2.74 13.17 39.18
N VAL A 681 -2.95 13.05 40.48
CA VAL A 681 -3.85 13.94 41.23
C VAL A 681 -3.14 15.26 41.45
N GLY A 682 -3.71 16.33 40.89
CA GLY A 682 -3.22 17.69 41.09
C GLY A 682 -3.02 18.01 42.57
N GLY A 683 -1.85 18.53 42.93
CA GLY A 683 -1.49 18.88 44.31
C GLY A 683 -0.95 17.73 45.17
N SER A 684 -0.95 16.48 44.69
CA SER A 684 -0.32 15.34 45.41
C SER A 684 1.14 15.11 45.05
N VAL A 685 1.60 15.68 43.94
CA VAL A 685 2.95 15.44 43.41
C VAL A 685 3.99 16.17 44.27
N SER A 686 4.96 15.43 44.79
CA SER A 686 6.18 15.93 45.40
C SER A 686 7.39 15.40 44.63
N VAL A 687 8.44 16.21 44.52
CA VAL A 687 9.66 15.84 43.76
C VAL A 687 10.87 16.10 44.63
N ALA A 688 11.83 15.18 44.62
CA ALA A 688 13.11 15.32 45.31
C ALA A 688 14.29 15.10 44.36
N LEU A 689 15.34 15.90 44.53
CA LEU A 689 16.59 15.82 43.79
C LEU A 689 17.69 15.38 44.75
N GLY A 690 18.26 14.19 44.53
CA GLY A 690 19.27 13.62 45.43
C GLY A 690 18.77 13.44 46.86
N GLY A 691 17.47 13.19 47.04
CA GLY A 691 16.81 13.04 48.35
C GLY A 691 16.38 14.36 49.01
N VAL A 692 16.56 15.52 48.37
CA VAL A 692 16.10 16.82 48.89
C VAL A 692 14.87 17.29 48.12
N GLY A 693 13.76 17.50 48.83
CA GLY A 693 12.51 17.98 48.24
C GLY A 693 12.64 19.35 47.57
N THR A 694 11.98 19.54 46.42
CA THR A 694 11.96 20.80 45.66
C THR A 694 10.53 21.21 45.30
N SER A 695 10.31 22.52 45.25
CA SER A 695 9.09 23.15 44.68
C SER A 695 9.33 23.79 43.32
N ALA A 696 10.57 23.74 42.81
CA ALA A 696 10.98 24.33 41.53
C ALA A 696 10.65 23.41 40.35
N PHE A 697 9.36 23.06 40.22
CA PHE A 697 8.85 22.24 39.13
C PHE A 697 7.39 22.58 38.80
N SER A 698 6.96 22.20 37.60
CA SER A 698 5.58 22.24 37.16
C SER A 698 5.12 20.86 36.67
N LEU A 699 3.81 20.65 36.66
CA LEU A 699 3.18 19.41 36.19
C LEU A 699 2.46 19.69 34.88
N GLU A 700 2.88 19.02 33.80
CA GLU A 700 2.21 19.07 32.51
C GLU A 700 1.18 17.93 32.37
N ALA A 701 0.25 18.11 31.41
CA ALA A 701 -0.72 17.09 31.04
C ALA A 701 -0.04 15.78 30.61
N GLY A 702 -0.69 14.65 30.88
CA GLY A 702 -0.11 13.33 30.65
C GLY A 702 0.90 12.90 31.73
N GLY A 703 0.95 13.59 32.87
CA GLY A 703 1.75 13.20 34.03
C GLY A 703 3.25 13.39 33.83
N TRP A 704 3.65 14.57 33.37
CA TRP A 704 5.07 14.93 33.19
C TRP A 704 5.49 15.98 34.21
N VAL A 705 6.57 15.72 34.93
CA VAL A 705 7.22 16.68 35.83
C VAL A 705 8.27 17.45 35.03
N VAL A 706 8.18 18.78 35.06
CA VAL A 706 9.14 19.67 34.42
C VAL A 706 9.83 20.52 35.47
N LEU A 707 11.12 20.29 35.68
CA LEU A 707 11.96 21.04 36.61
C LEU A 707 12.36 22.39 35.98
N ASP A 708 12.40 23.43 36.79
CA ASP A 708 12.82 24.77 36.32
C ASP A 708 14.27 24.76 35.81
N VAL A 709 15.12 23.94 36.45
CA VAL A 709 16.55 23.76 36.14
C VAL A 709 16.87 22.26 36.00
N ALA A 710 17.72 21.92 35.03
CA ALA A 710 18.16 20.53 34.84
C ALA A 710 18.95 20.02 36.05
N PRO A 711 18.66 18.80 36.55
CA PRO A 711 19.45 18.21 37.63
C PRO A 711 20.89 17.98 37.17
N ALA A 712 21.85 18.17 38.08
CA ALA A 712 23.26 17.91 37.79
C ALA A 712 23.49 16.42 37.45
N VAL A 713 24.57 16.15 36.71
CA VAL A 713 24.95 14.80 36.29
C VAL A 713 25.01 13.86 37.49
N GLY A 714 24.26 12.75 37.43
CA GLY A 714 24.22 11.72 38.48
C GLY A 714 23.26 11.99 39.64
N VAL A 715 22.56 13.13 39.66
CA VAL A 715 21.53 13.41 40.68
C VAL A 715 20.26 12.63 40.36
N VAL A 716 19.84 11.75 41.26
CA VAL A 716 18.59 10.97 41.12
C VAL A 716 17.39 11.88 41.34
N VAL A 717 16.40 11.79 40.45
CA VAL A 717 15.10 12.47 40.56
C VAL A 717 14.09 11.46 41.06
N THR A 718 13.48 11.72 42.21
CA THR A 718 12.38 10.90 42.73
C THR A 718 11.09 11.70 42.82
N ALA A 719 9.95 11.02 42.66
CA ALA A 719 8.63 11.61 42.78
C ALA A 719 7.72 10.76 43.69
N GLU A 720 6.86 11.43 44.43
CA GLU A 720 5.75 10.82 45.16
C GLU A 720 4.45 11.47 44.70
N PHE A 721 3.40 10.69 44.48
CA PHE A 721 2.15 11.21 43.94
C PHE A 721 1.00 10.22 44.14
N ALA A 722 -0.21 10.75 44.21
CA ALA A 722 -1.42 9.96 44.01
C ALA A 722 -1.84 10.03 42.53
N PHE A 723 -2.53 9.02 42.02
CA PHE A 723 -2.99 8.99 40.63
C PHE A 723 -4.37 8.34 40.49
N ASP A 724 -5.01 8.64 39.37
CA ASP A 724 -6.22 7.98 38.89
C ASP A 724 -5.87 7.09 37.67
N VAL A 725 -6.68 6.07 37.42
CA VAL A 725 -6.57 5.18 36.26
C VAL A 725 -7.57 5.63 35.19
N PRO A 726 -7.13 5.88 33.95
CA PRO A 726 -8.06 6.14 32.84
C PRO A 726 -8.83 4.86 32.48
N VAL A 727 -10.15 4.89 32.63
CA VAL A 727 -11.04 3.75 32.32
C VAL A 727 -12.19 4.18 31.43
N ARG A 728 -12.92 3.22 30.86
CA ARG A 728 -14.24 3.42 30.25
C ARG A 728 -15.21 2.32 30.68
N PHE A 729 -16.50 2.50 30.45
CA PHE A 729 -17.45 1.38 30.54
C PHE A 729 -17.06 0.29 29.54
N ALA A 730 -17.16 -0.97 29.95
CA ALA A 730 -16.85 -2.11 29.08
C ALA A 730 -17.93 -2.33 28.01
N GLU A 731 -19.18 -1.96 28.30
CA GLU A 731 -20.37 -2.22 27.51
C GLU A 731 -21.16 -0.93 27.19
N ASP A 732 -21.88 -0.93 26.05
CA ASP A 732 -22.80 0.16 25.66
C ASP A 732 -24.20 0.05 26.28
N ARG A 733 -24.37 -0.88 27.24
CA ARG A 733 -25.62 -1.08 27.96
C ARG A 733 -25.36 -1.18 29.45
N LEU A 734 -26.11 -0.42 30.24
CA LEU A 734 -26.12 -0.53 31.70
C LEU A 734 -27.47 -1.08 32.18
N SER A 735 -27.44 -2.16 32.95
CA SER A 735 -28.64 -2.81 33.51
C SER A 735 -28.77 -2.53 35.01
N VAL A 736 -29.90 -1.94 35.42
CA VAL A 736 -30.21 -1.65 36.82
C VAL A 736 -31.65 -2.06 37.15
N ALA A 737 -31.89 -2.53 38.38
CA ALA A 737 -33.21 -2.97 38.84
C ALA A 737 -33.60 -2.30 40.16
N ARG A 738 -34.91 -2.15 40.42
CA ARG A 738 -35.44 -1.78 41.75
C ARG A 738 -35.75 -3.05 42.53
N ALA A 739 -35.05 -3.28 43.64
CA ALA A 739 -35.22 -4.48 44.46
C ALA A 739 -36.34 -4.32 45.51
N THR A 740 -36.52 -3.12 46.07
CA THR A 740 -37.61 -2.75 47.00
C THR A 740 -37.93 -1.24 46.92
N PHE A 741 -38.90 -0.73 47.68
CA PHE A 741 -39.18 0.72 47.78
C PHE A 741 -37.95 1.43 48.40
N LEU A 742 -37.25 2.27 47.61
CA LEU A 742 -36.00 2.98 47.90
C LEU A 742 -34.66 2.21 47.71
N ALA A 743 -34.68 0.93 47.30
CA ALA A 743 -33.44 0.19 47.00
C ALA A 743 -33.31 -0.09 45.48
N GLY A 744 -32.28 0.49 44.87
CA GLY A 744 -31.83 0.17 43.52
C GLY A 744 -30.62 -0.76 43.56
N VAL A 745 -30.47 -1.67 42.59
CA VAL A 745 -29.33 -2.60 42.50
C VAL A 745 -28.79 -2.60 41.08
N ALA A 746 -27.47 -2.43 40.94
CA ALA A 746 -26.70 -2.75 39.76
C ALA A 746 -25.82 -3.97 40.09
N ALA A 747 -26.10 -5.12 39.49
CA ALA A 747 -25.41 -6.37 39.84
C ALA A 747 -23.95 -6.37 39.38
N SER A 748 -23.67 -5.72 38.25
CA SER A 748 -22.34 -5.58 37.68
C SER A 748 -22.27 -4.28 36.87
N VAL A 749 -21.15 -3.59 36.97
CA VAL A 749 -20.81 -2.38 36.21
C VAL A 749 -19.35 -2.53 35.77
N PRO A 750 -19.09 -3.25 34.67
CA PRO A 750 -17.74 -3.54 34.22
C PRO A 750 -17.10 -2.30 33.60
N LEU A 751 -15.90 -1.96 34.07
CA LEU A 751 -15.03 -0.92 33.51
C LEU A 751 -13.72 -1.56 33.04
N VAL A 752 -13.12 -0.98 32.00
CA VAL A 752 -11.84 -1.43 31.47
C VAL A 752 -10.89 -0.26 31.34
N GLU A 753 -9.65 -0.48 31.76
CA GLU A 753 -8.56 0.48 31.60
C GLU A 753 -8.32 0.80 30.11
N VAL A 754 -8.03 2.07 29.84
CA VAL A 754 -7.70 2.61 28.52
C VAL A 754 -6.23 3.04 28.53
N ARG A 755 -5.49 2.66 27.49
CA ARG A 755 -4.10 3.12 27.35
C ARG A 755 -4.06 4.48 26.67
N GLU A 756 -3.45 5.44 27.33
CA GLU A 756 -3.21 6.78 26.81
C GLU A 756 -1.76 6.85 26.31
N ALA A 757 -1.55 7.42 25.12
CA ALA A 757 -0.24 7.52 24.46
C ALA A 757 0.63 8.65 25.03
#